data_AF-A0A5S3QWC9-F1
#
_entry.id   AF-A0A5S3QWC9-F1
#
_cell.length_a   1.000
_cell.length_b   1.000
_cell.length_c   1.000
_cell.angle_alpha   90.00
_cell.angle_beta   90.00
_cell.angle_gamma   90.00
#
_symmetry.space_group_name_H-M   'P 1'
#
loop_
_entity.id
_entity.type
_entity.pdbx_description
1 polymer ?
#
loop_
_entity_poly.entity_id
_entity_poly.type
_entity_poly.pdbx_seq_one_letter_code
_entity_poly.pdbx_strand_id
1 'polypeptide(L)'
;MYKVGEFAFDYQRAELGHQGQVKKLEPQINELLKLFVENPGQLVTKEQIIHLLWPNRIITDDAFRAVIKKLRRALGDSAKEARYVRTLPLKGYILIAEVSVLPSKATPSIHLRYRLLSIVALILLVLFYLFSGETVIEPKLEALTKVAGSEVSPSFNSKLNHLLYSHRAEKDDYLQLYTKSLESGEITQLTFGEANFANAYFSYDGSKIAFTRSTATTSDIVIADYSPQTGLTNYDTLPQAVSSQRYLQSWRANGQGLYLSDAKKPLTPQGIWYYRIDNQTLQNITSPGGNGGGDYFARESHNGRWLAVLRNSDSQSHELLIQHLASGELSHIALLPKAFNRLVWQRDDESILLSSFHSDFAQYDLSVYELHTIELDIPYLNDVFYGCGKHCFYARQHNGNYLDLQYLANPFSENSVSHFGFHTQLGAQDFPIMDKVSDKTYFVTKQYGRTELIAADRQMNRVLHTFPRDSDFSALQLDTEGRKLAGIVDGRLFVFDLEKDAIEFLTTSLEQVSTPVWASNLDHLHYARLEHGSPVIYRYELDTQTTIREEVDHFAKIKVSSSETLLLDDALQVWYQKDGKKRFLTTLQSASSNRWLMRGEWLYYTTRKENLAYLERVNVYTGAIETQFLAKNRYRLNFDLSADAEVMLAVRSLLAQSDLVKIEY
;
A
#
# COMPACT_ATOMS: atom_id res chain seq x y z
N MET A 1 -4.14 -51.07 14.71
CA MET A 1 -5.51 -51.55 14.93
C MET A 1 -5.77 -51.54 16.43
N TYR A 2 -6.91 -51.03 16.86
CA TYR A 2 -7.28 -50.92 18.28
C TYR A 2 -8.48 -51.80 18.57
N LYS A 3 -8.59 -52.33 19.79
CA LYS A 3 -9.83 -52.90 20.32
C LYS A 3 -10.41 -51.91 21.32
N VAL A 4 -11.66 -51.51 21.14
CA VAL A 4 -12.40 -50.54 21.96
C VAL A 4 -13.63 -51.24 22.52
N GLY A 5 -13.57 -51.67 23.77
CA GLY A 5 -14.55 -52.58 24.35
C GLY A 5 -14.70 -53.84 23.49
N GLU A 6 -15.88 -54.03 22.89
CA GLU A 6 -16.15 -55.18 22.01
C GLU A 6 -15.80 -54.93 20.53
N PHE A 7 -15.47 -53.70 20.15
CA PHE A 7 -15.24 -53.31 18.76
C PHE A 7 -13.77 -53.42 18.37
N ALA A 8 -13.49 -53.91 17.15
CA ALA A 8 -12.18 -53.83 16.52
C ALA A 8 -12.14 -52.64 15.55
N PHE A 9 -11.31 -51.65 15.84
CA PHE A 9 -11.17 -50.41 15.08
C PHE A 9 -9.88 -50.42 14.25
N ASP A 10 -10.04 -50.34 12.93
CA ASP A 10 -8.96 -50.14 11.97
C ASP A 10 -9.05 -48.72 11.39
N TYR A 11 -8.26 -47.81 11.96
CA TYR A 11 -8.19 -46.43 11.51
C TYR A 11 -7.72 -46.28 10.06
N GLN A 12 -6.76 -47.10 9.60
CA GLN A 12 -6.22 -46.98 8.24
C GLN A 12 -7.25 -47.37 7.18
N ARG A 13 -8.14 -48.32 7.51
CA ARG A 13 -9.22 -48.74 6.62
C ARG A 13 -10.54 -48.00 6.86
N ALA A 14 -10.59 -47.16 7.90
CA ALA A 14 -11.80 -46.52 8.41
C ALA A 14 -12.92 -47.54 8.70
N GLU A 15 -12.57 -48.65 9.36
CA GLU A 15 -13.46 -49.78 9.61
C GLU A 15 -13.63 -50.06 11.11
N LEU A 16 -14.87 -50.36 11.49
CA LEU A 16 -15.25 -50.77 12.84
C LEU A 16 -15.95 -52.13 12.79
N GLY A 17 -15.31 -53.16 13.35
CA GLY A 17 -15.81 -54.52 13.38
C GLY A 17 -16.44 -54.91 14.72
N HIS A 18 -17.56 -55.62 14.70
CA HIS A 18 -18.22 -56.21 15.88
C HIS A 18 -18.97 -57.48 15.48
N GLN A 19 -18.76 -58.57 16.24
CA GLN A 19 -19.45 -59.87 16.03
C GLN A 19 -19.46 -60.38 14.57
N GLY A 20 -18.34 -60.22 13.85
CA GLY A 20 -18.18 -60.68 12.46
C GLY A 20 -18.75 -59.74 11.40
N GLN A 21 -19.38 -58.63 11.78
CA GLN A 21 -19.80 -57.56 10.86
C GLN A 21 -18.77 -56.42 10.86
N VAL A 22 -18.46 -55.89 9.69
CA VAL A 22 -17.57 -54.74 9.52
C VAL A 22 -18.35 -53.56 8.97
N LYS A 23 -18.27 -52.42 9.66
CA LYS A 23 -18.91 -51.18 9.26
C LYS A 23 -17.87 -50.14 8.88
N LYS A 24 -18.03 -49.52 7.72
CA LYS A 24 -17.19 -48.39 7.30
C LYS A 24 -17.62 -47.11 8.03
N LEU A 25 -16.65 -46.37 8.56
CA LEU A 25 -16.87 -45.10 9.24
C LEU A 25 -16.73 -43.94 8.25
N GLU A 26 -17.56 -42.93 8.42
CA GLU A 26 -17.37 -41.65 7.74
C GLU A 26 -16.05 -41.00 8.19
N PRO A 27 -15.35 -40.23 7.34
CA PRO A 27 -14.01 -39.69 7.66
C PRO A 27 -13.95 -38.95 9.00
N GLN A 28 -14.94 -38.08 9.28
CA GLN A 28 -14.99 -37.35 10.54
C GLN A 28 -15.24 -38.24 11.76
N ILE A 29 -15.97 -39.34 11.60
CA ILE A 29 -16.22 -40.30 12.68
C ILE A 29 -14.99 -41.19 12.91
N ASN A 30 -14.25 -41.50 11.85
CA ASN A 30 -12.97 -42.22 11.91
C ASN A 30 -11.91 -41.40 12.67
N GLU A 31 -11.75 -40.12 12.32
CA GLU A 31 -10.83 -39.20 13.01
C GLU A 31 -11.24 -38.97 14.47
N LEU A 32 -12.54 -38.79 14.72
CA LEU A 32 -13.02 -38.59 16.09
C LEU A 32 -12.81 -39.84 16.95
N LEU A 33 -13.08 -41.04 16.44
CA LEU A 33 -12.82 -42.28 17.17
C LEU A 33 -11.32 -42.48 17.40
N LYS A 34 -10.47 -42.14 16.42
CA LYS A 34 -9.01 -42.14 16.59
C LYS A 34 -8.57 -41.25 17.75
N LEU A 35 -9.04 -39.99 17.76
CA LEU A 35 -8.72 -39.05 18.84
C LEU A 35 -9.08 -39.62 20.23
N PHE A 36 -10.23 -40.30 20.33
CA PHE A 36 -10.66 -40.92 21.58
C PHE A 36 -9.84 -42.14 21.99
N VAL A 37 -9.45 -43.01 21.04
CA VAL A 37 -8.65 -44.22 21.38
C VAL A 37 -7.18 -43.91 21.64
N GLU A 38 -6.67 -42.79 21.12
CA GLU A 38 -5.33 -42.27 21.45
C GLU A 38 -5.32 -41.57 22.83
N ASN A 39 -6.49 -41.19 23.36
CA ASN A 39 -6.65 -40.53 24.65
C ASN A 39 -7.67 -41.24 25.56
N PRO A 40 -7.54 -42.56 25.82
CA PRO A 40 -8.54 -43.31 26.59
C PRO A 40 -8.58 -42.84 28.04
N GLY A 41 -9.79 -42.66 28.58
CA GLY A 41 -10.00 -42.17 29.95
C GLY A 41 -9.71 -40.69 30.17
N GLN A 42 -9.17 -39.96 29.19
CA GLN A 42 -8.86 -38.53 29.30
C GLN A 42 -10.01 -37.65 28.81
N LEU A 43 -10.08 -36.42 29.32
CA LEU A 43 -11.04 -35.41 28.87
C LEU A 43 -10.61 -34.84 27.52
N VAL A 44 -11.46 -35.02 26.51
CA VAL A 44 -11.35 -34.38 25.21
C VAL A 44 -12.37 -33.24 25.16
N THR A 45 -11.90 -32.00 25.03
CA THR A 45 -12.77 -30.81 25.05
C THR A 45 -13.47 -30.57 23.71
N LYS A 46 -14.51 -29.72 23.74
CA LYS A 46 -15.23 -29.33 22.52
C LYS A 46 -14.29 -28.62 21.53
N GLU A 47 -13.42 -27.76 22.03
CA GLU A 47 -12.47 -26.96 21.24
C GLU A 47 -11.45 -27.87 20.55
N GLN A 48 -10.95 -28.90 21.24
CA GLN A 48 -10.03 -29.88 20.65
C GLN A 48 -10.67 -30.67 19.50
N ILE A 49 -11.93 -31.10 19.69
CA ILE A 49 -12.68 -31.81 18.64
C ILE A 49 -12.97 -30.87 17.45
N ILE A 50 -13.32 -29.61 17.71
CA ILE A 50 -13.57 -28.62 16.66
C ILE A 50 -12.31 -28.33 15.85
N HIS A 51 -11.19 -28.08 16.54
CA HIS A 51 -9.92 -27.79 15.89
C HIS A 51 -9.44 -28.96 15.01
N LEU A 52 -9.65 -30.20 15.45
CA LEU A 52 -9.30 -31.39 14.67
C LEU A 52 -10.21 -31.59 13.45
N LEU A 53 -11.53 -31.53 13.64
CA LEU A 53 -12.49 -31.92 12.60
C LEU A 53 -12.84 -30.77 11.63
N TRP A 54 -12.64 -29.52 12.03
CA TRP A 54 -12.98 -28.31 11.28
C TRP A 54 -11.95 -27.18 11.51
N PRO A 55 -10.70 -27.31 11.04
CA PRO A 55 -9.72 -26.25 11.17
C PRO A 55 -10.19 -24.98 10.45
N ASN A 56 -10.06 -23.82 11.11
CA ASN A 56 -10.41 -22.48 10.60
C ASN A 56 -11.88 -22.28 10.19
N ARG A 57 -12.83 -23.05 10.76
CA ARG A 57 -14.27 -22.87 10.51
C ARG A 57 -15.06 -22.71 11.81
N ILE A 58 -16.02 -21.79 11.81
CA ILE A 58 -17.00 -21.63 12.91
C ILE A 58 -18.15 -22.61 12.66
N ILE A 59 -18.40 -23.52 13.61
CA ILE A 59 -19.50 -24.50 13.52
C ILE A 59 -20.60 -24.24 14.55
N THR A 60 -21.83 -24.65 14.23
CA THR A 60 -22.97 -24.57 15.16
C THR A 60 -22.97 -25.73 16.16
N ASP A 61 -23.57 -25.51 17.32
CA ASP A 61 -23.71 -26.53 18.38
C ASP A 61 -24.46 -27.78 17.92
N ASP A 62 -25.41 -27.62 16.99
CA ASP A 62 -26.19 -28.74 16.45
C ASP A 62 -25.35 -29.63 15.53
N ALA A 63 -24.47 -29.04 14.71
CA ALA A 63 -23.53 -29.78 13.88
C ALA A 63 -22.55 -30.60 14.75
N PHE A 64 -22.04 -29.98 15.83
CA PHE A 64 -21.18 -30.66 16.80
C PHE A 64 -21.90 -31.85 17.48
N ARG A 65 -23.13 -31.64 17.95
CA ARG A 65 -23.95 -32.70 18.59
C ARG A 65 -24.26 -33.83 17.62
N ALA A 66 -24.49 -33.54 16.35
CA ALA A 66 -24.77 -34.54 15.32
C ALA A 66 -23.59 -35.50 15.12
N VAL A 67 -22.35 -34.99 15.11
CA VAL A 67 -21.14 -35.82 14.98
C VAL A 67 -20.94 -36.75 16.18
N ILE A 68 -21.10 -36.23 17.41
CA ILE A 68 -21.06 -37.06 18.62
C ILE A 68 -22.15 -38.14 18.62
N LYS A 69 -23.36 -37.79 18.16
CA LYS A 69 -24.48 -38.74 18.03
C LYS A 69 -24.19 -39.83 17.00
N LYS A 70 -23.58 -39.49 15.87
CA LYS A 70 -23.15 -40.45 14.84
C LYS A 70 -22.09 -41.41 15.37
N LEU A 71 -21.10 -40.92 16.11
CA LEU A 71 -20.09 -41.75 16.74
C LEU A 71 -20.72 -42.75 17.74
N ARG A 72 -21.58 -42.25 18.64
CA ARG A 72 -22.31 -43.12 19.58
C ARG A 72 -23.12 -44.19 18.85
N ARG A 73 -23.82 -43.82 17.77
CA ARG A 73 -24.55 -44.79 16.94
C ARG A 73 -23.63 -45.81 16.27
N ALA A 74 -22.41 -45.45 15.89
CA ALA A 74 -21.44 -46.39 15.35
C ALA A 74 -20.98 -47.42 16.40
N LEU A 75 -20.87 -47.02 17.67
CA LEU A 75 -20.48 -47.86 18.81
C LEU A 75 -21.67 -48.54 19.52
N GLY A 76 -22.90 -48.34 19.04
CA GLY A 76 -24.10 -48.83 19.74
C GLY A 76 -24.31 -48.20 21.13
N ASP A 77 -23.75 -47.01 21.37
CA ASP A 77 -23.71 -46.33 22.66
C ASP A 77 -24.88 -45.37 22.87
N SER A 78 -25.26 -45.13 24.13
CA SER A 78 -26.36 -44.25 24.52
C SER A 78 -25.86 -43.11 25.41
N ALA A 79 -26.35 -41.88 25.20
CA ALA A 79 -25.99 -40.75 26.05
C ALA A 79 -26.52 -40.86 27.50
N LYS A 80 -27.63 -41.57 27.70
CA LYS A 80 -28.27 -41.77 29.03
C LYS A 80 -27.61 -42.89 29.82
N GLU A 81 -27.11 -43.91 29.13
CA GLU A 81 -26.42 -45.07 29.70
C GLU A 81 -25.12 -45.29 28.93
N ALA A 82 -24.17 -44.36 29.09
CA ALA A 82 -22.93 -44.37 28.32
C ALA A 82 -22.05 -45.57 28.72
N ARG A 83 -21.73 -46.42 27.75
CA ARG A 83 -20.78 -47.53 27.87
C ARG A 83 -19.45 -47.22 27.18
N TYR A 84 -19.46 -46.31 26.20
CA TYR A 84 -18.27 -45.95 25.42
C TYR A 84 -17.89 -44.49 25.60
N VAL A 85 -18.78 -43.54 25.31
CA VAL A 85 -18.46 -42.10 25.35
C VAL A 85 -19.31 -41.39 26.40
N ARG A 86 -18.70 -41.00 27.51
CA ARG A 86 -19.35 -40.25 28.60
C ARG A 86 -19.27 -38.74 28.35
N THR A 87 -20.40 -38.05 28.46
CA THR A 87 -20.43 -36.58 28.44
C THR A 87 -20.14 -36.03 29.83
N LEU A 88 -19.22 -35.07 29.93
CA LEU A 88 -19.07 -34.19 31.09
C LEU A 88 -19.66 -32.81 30.74
N PRO A 89 -20.80 -32.42 31.36
CA PRO A 89 -21.44 -31.14 31.07
C PRO A 89 -20.45 -29.98 31.16
N LEU A 90 -20.50 -29.08 30.16
CA LEU A 90 -19.67 -27.87 30.04
C LEU A 90 -18.15 -28.10 29.91
N LYS A 91 -17.67 -29.35 29.90
CA LYS A 91 -16.24 -29.67 29.84
C LYS A 91 -15.83 -30.46 28.60
N GLY A 92 -16.64 -31.42 28.15
CA GLY A 92 -16.30 -32.24 26.98
C GLY A 92 -16.72 -33.70 27.12
N TYR A 93 -15.90 -34.60 26.57
CA TYR A 93 -16.22 -36.02 26.45
C TYR A 93 -15.04 -36.89 26.88
N ILE A 94 -15.33 -38.07 27.42
CA ILE A 94 -14.33 -39.06 27.82
C ILE A 94 -14.71 -40.41 27.20
N LEU A 95 -13.74 -41.08 26.57
CA LEU A 95 -13.87 -42.49 26.21
C LEU A 95 -13.65 -43.34 27.47
N ILE A 96 -14.69 -44.02 27.93
CA ILE A 96 -14.70 -44.84 29.16
C ILE A 96 -14.59 -46.34 28.88
N ALA A 97 -14.64 -46.75 27.61
CA ALA A 97 -14.40 -48.14 27.20
C ALA A 97 -12.91 -48.49 27.27
N GLU A 98 -12.61 -49.75 27.60
CA GLU A 98 -11.24 -50.25 27.61
C GLU A 98 -10.64 -50.28 26.20
N VAL A 99 -9.42 -49.77 26.05
CA VAL A 99 -8.71 -49.71 24.78
C VAL A 99 -7.44 -50.55 24.85
N SER A 100 -7.24 -51.45 23.87
CA SER A 100 -6.00 -52.23 23.72
C SER A 100 -5.51 -52.23 22.27
N VAL A 101 -4.19 -52.26 22.08
CA VAL A 101 -3.58 -52.33 20.75
C VAL A 101 -3.54 -53.78 20.29
N LEU A 102 -4.10 -54.05 19.11
CA LEU A 102 -4.04 -55.39 18.51
C LEU A 102 -2.78 -55.50 17.63
N PRO A 103 -1.94 -56.54 17.82
CA PRO A 103 -0.75 -56.75 16.99
C PRO A 103 -1.17 -57.05 15.55
N SER A 104 -0.65 -56.24 14.62
CA SER A 104 -0.89 -56.40 13.18
C SER A 104 -0.26 -57.72 12.71
N LYS A 105 -1.06 -58.63 12.15
CA LYS A 105 -0.53 -59.84 11.47
C LYS A 105 0.23 -59.40 10.23
N ALA A 106 1.56 -59.46 10.30
CA ALA A 106 2.43 -59.32 9.15
C ALA A 106 2.23 -60.50 8.18
N THR A 107 1.92 -60.21 6.92
CA THR A 107 1.85 -61.16 5.81
C THR A 107 3.28 -61.45 5.31
N PRO A 108 3.60 -62.69 4.88
CA PRO A 108 4.99 -63.11 4.69
C PRO A 108 5.64 -62.55 3.42
N SER A 109 6.97 -62.51 3.49
CA SER A 109 7.94 -61.90 2.58
C SER A 109 8.16 -62.61 1.25
N ILE A 110 8.17 -61.84 0.15
CA ILE A 110 8.77 -62.21 -1.15
C ILE A 110 9.96 -61.27 -1.41
N HIS A 111 11.15 -61.62 -0.91
CA HIS A 111 12.32 -60.73 -0.92
C HIS A 111 13.48 -61.34 -1.73
N LEU A 112 13.67 -60.90 -2.98
CA LEU A 112 15.02 -60.57 -3.48
C LEU A 112 14.97 -59.70 -4.74
N ARG A 113 14.07 -60.00 -5.69
CA ARG A 113 13.92 -59.20 -6.93
C ARG A 113 13.26 -57.83 -6.70
N TYR A 114 12.35 -57.73 -5.73
CA TYR A 114 11.67 -56.48 -5.43
C TYR A 114 12.50 -55.49 -4.61
N ARG A 115 13.59 -55.90 -3.93
CA ARG A 115 14.43 -54.95 -3.17
C ARG A 115 15.19 -53.99 -4.09
N LEU A 116 15.72 -54.49 -5.21
CA LEU A 116 16.32 -53.64 -6.25
C LEU A 116 15.28 -52.73 -6.91
N LEU A 117 14.10 -53.25 -7.25
CA LEU A 117 13.00 -52.44 -7.78
C LEU A 117 12.47 -51.39 -6.79
N SER A 118 12.48 -51.69 -5.49
CA SER A 118 12.05 -50.75 -4.44
C SER A 118 13.09 -49.66 -4.24
N ILE A 119 14.39 -49.99 -4.30
CA ILE A 119 15.48 -49.01 -4.23
C ILE A 119 15.47 -48.14 -5.48
N VAL A 120 15.30 -48.72 -6.67
CA VAL A 120 15.16 -47.95 -7.91
C VAL A 120 13.90 -47.10 -7.90
N ALA A 121 12.76 -47.61 -7.40
CA ALA A 121 11.54 -46.83 -7.27
C ALA A 121 11.68 -45.72 -6.22
N LEU A 122 12.37 -45.96 -5.10
CA LEU A 122 12.65 -44.95 -4.09
C LEU A 122 13.64 -43.90 -4.61
N ILE A 123 14.68 -44.32 -5.35
CA ILE A 123 15.60 -43.41 -6.03
C ILE A 123 14.86 -42.63 -7.10
N LEU A 124 13.96 -43.25 -7.88
CA LEU A 124 13.13 -42.55 -8.86
C LEU A 124 12.09 -41.65 -8.20
N LEU A 125 11.60 -41.97 -7.00
CA LEU A 125 10.66 -41.14 -6.25
C LEU A 125 11.37 -39.99 -5.56
N VAL A 126 12.61 -40.20 -5.07
CA VAL A 126 13.49 -39.15 -4.53
C VAL A 126 14.02 -38.29 -5.66
N LEU A 127 14.41 -38.86 -6.80
CA LEU A 127 14.72 -38.11 -8.02
C LEU A 127 13.48 -37.38 -8.51
N PHE A 128 12.32 -38.01 -8.53
CA PHE A 128 11.07 -37.32 -8.86
C PHE A 128 10.86 -36.18 -7.89
N TYR A 129 11.03 -36.34 -6.57
CA TYR A 129 10.88 -35.25 -5.60
C TYR A 129 11.95 -34.16 -5.71
N LEU A 130 13.19 -34.53 -6.04
CA LEU A 130 14.33 -33.61 -6.23
C LEU A 130 14.26 -32.88 -7.59
N PHE A 131 13.63 -33.49 -8.60
CA PHE A 131 13.43 -32.93 -9.95
C PHE A 131 12.00 -32.42 -10.18
N SER A 132 11.06 -32.69 -9.27
CA SER A 132 9.72 -32.10 -9.16
C SER A 132 9.75 -30.91 -8.20
N GLY A 133 10.87 -30.20 -8.14
CA GLY A 133 10.77 -28.79 -7.80
C GLY A 133 9.75 -28.19 -8.76
N GLU A 134 8.79 -27.43 -8.23
CA GLU A 134 8.05 -26.50 -9.07
C GLU A 134 9.10 -25.78 -9.91
N THR A 135 8.98 -25.88 -11.24
CA THR A 135 9.76 -25.03 -12.11
C THR A 135 9.46 -23.62 -11.66
N VAL A 136 10.40 -23.00 -10.95
CA VAL A 136 10.35 -21.57 -10.65
C VAL A 136 10.49 -20.92 -12.01
N ILE A 137 9.35 -20.58 -12.62
CA ILE A 137 9.34 -19.82 -13.85
C ILE A 137 9.82 -18.44 -13.43
N GLU A 138 11.05 -18.11 -13.78
CA GLU A 138 11.52 -16.74 -13.58
C GLU A 138 10.58 -15.81 -14.36
N PRO A 139 10.05 -14.76 -13.71
CA PRO A 139 9.09 -13.90 -14.36
C PRO A 139 9.75 -13.21 -15.56
N LYS A 140 9.18 -13.41 -16.74
CA LYS A 140 9.66 -12.83 -17.98
C LYS A 140 9.07 -11.43 -18.13
N LEU A 141 9.94 -10.42 -18.13
CA LEU A 141 9.59 -9.03 -18.39
C LEU A 141 9.82 -8.68 -19.87
N GLU A 142 8.77 -8.24 -20.55
CA GLU A 142 8.80 -7.75 -21.92
C GLU A 142 8.38 -6.27 -21.96
N ALA A 143 9.25 -5.40 -22.47
CA ALA A 143 8.93 -3.98 -22.63
C ALA A 143 7.98 -3.79 -23.83
N LEU A 144 6.77 -3.29 -23.55
CA LEU A 144 5.77 -2.96 -24.56
C LEU A 144 6.01 -1.58 -25.16
N THR A 145 6.62 -0.67 -24.41
CA THR A 145 7.07 0.67 -24.84
C THR A 145 8.50 0.91 -24.36
N LYS A 146 9.17 1.90 -24.98
CA LYS A 146 10.52 2.38 -24.63
C LYS A 146 10.64 3.87 -25.02
N VAL A 147 9.67 4.68 -24.58
CA VAL A 147 9.62 6.10 -24.93
C VAL A 147 10.22 6.92 -23.78
N ALA A 148 11.21 7.75 -24.08
CA ALA A 148 11.76 8.66 -23.08
C ALA A 148 10.66 9.57 -22.51
N GLY A 149 10.62 9.69 -21.19
CA GLY A 149 9.58 10.43 -20.48
C GLY A 149 8.78 9.53 -19.55
N SER A 150 7.55 9.91 -19.23
CA SER A 150 6.68 9.15 -18.32
C SER A 150 5.36 8.80 -18.98
N GLU A 151 4.96 7.55 -18.85
CA GLU A 151 3.80 6.93 -19.48
C GLU A 151 2.78 6.46 -18.42
N VAL A 152 1.78 7.29 -18.11
CA VAL A 152 0.81 7.07 -17.02
C VAL A 152 -0.59 6.71 -17.55
N SER A 153 -1.43 6.22 -16.65
CA SER A 153 -2.84 5.86 -16.93
C SER A 153 -3.02 4.97 -18.16
N PRO A 154 -2.28 3.85 -18.29
CA PRO A 154 -2.39 2.98 -19.45
C PRO A 154 -3.72 2.22 -19.51
N SER A 155 -4.12 1.89 -20.73
CA SER A 155 -5.24 1.02 -21.08
C SER A 155 -4.87 0.20 -22.31
N PHE A 156 -5.46 -0.99 -22.44
CA PHE A 156 -5.23 -1.86 -23.59
C PHE A 156 -6.56 -2.34 -24.15
N ASN A 157 -6.69 -2.32 -25.49
CA ASN A 157 -7.80 -2.94 -26.19
C ASN A 157 -7.30 -4.16 -26.96
N SER A 158 -7.80 -5.34 -26.59
CA SER A 158 -7.37 -6.63 -27.17
C SER A 158 -7.88 -6.88 -28.58
N LYS A 159 -9.01 -6.28 -28.99
CA LYS A 159 -9.56 -6.40 -30.35
C LYS A 159 -8.74 -5.59 -31.35
N LEU A 160 -8.33 -4.39 -30.94
CA LEU A 160 -7.46 -3.53 -31.73
C LEU A 160 -6.00 -3.95 -31.63
N ASN A 161 -5.61 -4.66 -30.57
CA ASN A 161 -4.22 -4.89 -30.19
C ASN A 161 -3.43 -3.58 -30.02
N HIS A 162 -4.06 -2.59 -29.35
CA HIS A 162 -3.52 -1.25 -29.15
C HIS A 162 -3.41 -0.89 -27.67
N LEU A 163 -2.30 -0.28 -27.31
CA LEU A 163 -2.12 0.46 -26.06
C LEU A 163 -2.66 1.88 -26.22
N LEU A 164 -3.17 2.43 -25.12
CA LEU A 164 -3.52 3.84 -24.93
C LEU A 164 -2.88 4.28 -23.61
N TYR A 165 -2.20 5.42 -23.62
CA TYR A 165 -1.54 5.92 -22.43
C TYR A 165 -1.34 7.44 -22.52
N SER A 166 -1.12 8.06 -21.37
CA SER A 166 -0.74 9.46 -21.29
C SER A 166 0.76 9.59 -21.17
N HIS A 167 1.37 10.40 -22.01
CA HIS A 167 2.81 10.62 -22.00
C HIS A 167 3.17 12.10 -21.90
N ARG A 168 4.29 12.36 -21.23
CA ARG A 168 5.01 13.64 -21.29
C ARG A 168 6.51 13.36 -21.35
N ALA A 169 7.23 14.14 -22.14
CA ALA A 169 8.68 13.99 -22.31
C ALA A 169 9.43 14.58 -21.11
N GLU A 170 9.02 15.77 -20.67
CA GLU A 170 9.61 16.48 -19.53
C GLU A 170 8.64 16.66 -18.37
N LYS A 171 9.19 17.00 -17.20
CA LYS A 171 8.40 17.16 -15.96
C LYS A 171 7.34 18.26 -16.05
N ASP A 172 7.64 19.31 -16.82
CA ASP A 172 6.84 20.53 -16.92
C ASP A 172 5.86 20.58 -18.09
N ASP A 173 5.97 19.57 -18.97
CA ASP A 173 5.07 19.34 -20.08
C ASP A 173 3.70 18.89 -19.59
N TYR A 174 2.70 19.19 -20.41
CA TYR A 174 1.36 18.65 -20.26
C TYR A 174 1.31 17.19 -20.71
N LEU A 175 0.58 16.35 -19.98
CA LEU A 175 0.29 14.98 -20.42
C LEU A 175 -0.54 15.01 -21.71
N GLN A 176 -0.11 14.28 -22.72
CA GLN A 176 -0.84 14.07 -23.98
C GLN A 176 -1.20 12.60 -24.14
N LEU A 177 -2.28 12.28 -24.85
CA LEU A 177 -2.66 10.89 -25.14
C LEU A 177 -1.88 10.36 -26.33
N TYR A 178 -1.45 9.11 -26.21
CA TYR A 178 -0.79 8.35 -27.27
C TYR A 178 -1.43 6.98 -27.39
N THR A 179 -1.37 6.42 -28.59
CA THR A 179 -1.66 5.01 -28.83
C THR A 179 -0.47 4.32 -29.45
N LYS A 180 -0.33 3.02 -29.16
CA LYS A 180 0.69 2.18 -29.79
C LYS A 180 0.07 0.89 -30.31
N SER A 181 0.27 0.58 -31.58
CA SER A 181 -0.03 -0.74 -32.14
C SER A 181 1.01 -1.75 -31.68
N LEU A 182 0.58 -2.85 -31.04
CA LEU A 182 1.49 -3.93 -30.67
C LEU A 182 1.83 -4.86 -31.86
N GLU A 183 1.14 -4.70 -33.00
CA GLU A 183 1.42 -5.44 -34.22
C GLU A 183 2.49 -4.74 -35.08
N SER A 184 2.31 -3.45 -35.37
CA SER A 184 3.25 -2.67 -36.21
C SER A 184 4.34 -1.97 -35.40
N GLY A 185 4.13 -1.77 -34.10
CA GLY A 185 5.00 -0.96 -33.24
C GLY A 185 4.82 0.55 -33.39
N GLU A 186 3.93 1.00 -34.27
CA GLU A 186 3.65 2.42 -34.54
C GLU A 186 3.07 3.12 -33.31
N ILE A 187 3.58 4.31 -33.01
CA ILE A 187 3.13 5.18 -31.93
C ILE A 187 2.50 6.45 -32.53
N THR A 188 1.26 6.73 -32.14
CA THR A 188 0.48 7.88 -32.64
C THR A 188 0.07 8.77 -31.48
N GLN A 189 0.48 10.03 -31.50
CA GLN A 189 -0.02 11.06 -30.58
C GLN A 189 -1.45 11.47 -30.98
N LEU A 190 -2.37 11.46 -30.01
CA LEU A 190 -3.78 11.73 -30.23
C LEU A 190 -4.21 13.15 -29.83
N THR A 191 -3.52 13.79 -28.88
CA THR A 191 -3.90 15.11 -28.37
C THR A 191 -2.73 16.08 -28.40
N PHE A 192 -3.05 17.37 -28.49
CA PHE A 192 -2.09 18.46 -28.56
C PHE A 192 -2.60 19.66 -27.74
N GLY A 193 -1.69 20.48 -27.21
CA GLY A 193 -1.99 21.77 -26.59
C GLY A 193 -1.74 21.86 -25.09
N GLU A 194 -2.15 22.98 -24.49
CA GLU A 194 -1.83 23.38 -23.11
C GLU A 194 -2.82 22.83 -22.06
N ALA A 195 -3.11 21.54 -22.15
CA ALA A 195 -3.96 20.83 -21.19
C ALA A 195 -3.41 19.44 -20.92
N ASN A 196 -3.61 18.93 -19.71
CA ASN A 196 -3.31 17.54 -19.37
C ASN A 196 -4.45 16.65 -19.83
N PHE A 197 -4.13 15.60 -20.59
CA PHE A 197 -5.05 14.56 -21.00
C PHE A 197 -4.63 13.23 -20.33
N ALA A 198 -5.48 12.72 -19.43
CA ALA A 198 -5.17 11.59 -18.55
C ALA A 198 -6.36 10.65 -18.33
N ASN A 199 -6.11 9.52 -17.65
CA ASN A 199 -7.14 8.53 -17.29
C ASN A 199 -8.00 8.11 -18.48
N ALA A 200 -7.33 7.79 -19.59
CA ALA A 200 -7.99 7.48 -20.85
C ALA A 200 -8.27 5.97 -20.96
N TYR A 201 -9.47 5.63 -21.40
CA TYR A 201 -9.92 4.25 -21.53
C TYR A 201 -10.64 4.03 -22.86
N PHE A 202 -10.30 2.93 -23.53
CA PHE A 202 -11.07 2.44 -24.66
C PHE A 202 -12.45 1.95 -24.21
N SER A 203 -13.46 2.19 -25.05
CA SER A 203 -14.68 1.39 -25.02
C SER A 203 -14.37 -0.08 -25.32
N TYR A 204 -15.25 -0.99 -24.92
CA TYR A 204 -15.01 -2.44 -25.05
C TYR A 204 -14.83 -2.90 -26.52
N ASP A 205 -15.48 -2.23 -27.46
CA ASP A 205 -15.33 -2.45 -28.89
C ASP A 205 -14.15 -1.68 -29.51
N GLY A 206 -13.53 -0.76 -28.77
CA GLY A 206 -12.42 0.07 -29.21
C GLY A 206 -12.82 1.25 -30.08
N SER A 207 -14.12 1.49 -30.33
CA SER A 207 -14.59 2.56 -31.24
C SER A 207 -14.58 3.96 -30.60
N LYS A 208 -14.45 4.05 -29.28
CA LYS A 208 -14.44 5.30 -28.53
C LYS A 208 -13.35 5.30 -27.47
N ILE A 209 -12.91 6.50 -27.09
CA ILE A 209 -12.05 6.74 -25.94
C ILE A 209 -12.73 7.76 -25.03
N ALA A 210 -12.82 7.44 -23.74
CA ALA A 210 -13.17 8.39 -22.69
C ALA A 210 -11.91 8.80 -21.96
N PHE A 211 -11.72 10.09 -21.68
CA PHE A 211 -10.53 10.62 -21.02
C PHE A 211 -10.84 11.86 -20.18
N THR A 212 -9.96 12.17 -19.24
CA THR A 212 -10.00 13.42 -18.47
C THR A 212 -9.12 14.47 -19.16
N ARG A 213 -9.66 15.68 -19.36
CA ARG A 213 -8.93 16.87 -19.82
C ARG A 213 -8.89 17.89 -18.70
N SER A 214 -7.70 18.24 -18.22
CA SER A 214 -7.52 19.20 -17.13
C SER A 214 -6.64 20.37 -17.54
N THR A 215 -7.14 21.58 -17.29
CA THR A 215 -6.41 22.85 -17.40
C THR A 215 -6.06 23.36 -16.00
N ALA A 216 -5.55 24.59 -15.87
CA ALA A 216 -5.37 25.21 -14.56
C ALA A 216 -6.70 25.44 -13.81
N THR A 217 -7.81 25.62 -14.55
CA THR A 217 -9.10 26.04 -13.98
C THR A 217 -10.23 25.03 -14.15
N THR A 218 -10.11 24.09 -15.09
CA THR A 218 -11.16 23.11 -15.40
C THR A 218 -10.63 21.68 -15.40
N SER A 219 -11.52 20.74 -15.08
CA SER A 219 -11.28 19.31 -15.26
C SER A 219 -12.53 18.67 -15.82
N ASP A 220 -12.46 18.30 -17.09
CA ASP A 220 -13.58 17.80 -17.88
C ASP A 220 -13.39 16.32 -18.17
N ILE A 221 -14.50 15.59 -18.32
CA ILE A 221 -14.49 14.22 -18.85
C ILE A 221 -15.03 14.29 -20.26
N VAL A 222 -14.27 13.77 -21.21
CA VAL A 222 -14.54 13.85 -22.65
C VAL A 222 -14.63 12.45 -23.23
N ILE A 223 -15.61 12.22 -24.09
CA ILE A 223 -15.74 11.03 -24.93
C ILE A 223 -15.46 11.45 -26.37
N ALA A 224 -14.65 10.68 -27.09
CA ALA A 224 -14.40 10.89 -28.51
C ALA A 224 -14.48 9.57 -29.27
N ASP A 225 -14.87 9.65 -30.55
CA ASP A 225 -14.72 8.54 -31.49
C ASP A 225 -13.24 8.30 -31.77
N TYR A 226 -12.86 7.04 -31.95
CA TYR A 226 -11.49 6.63 -32.21
C TYR A 226 -11.41 5.63 -33.36
N SER A 227 -10.46 5.86 -34.26
CA SER A 227 -9.94 4.83 -35.16
C SER A 227 -8.42 4.91 -35.26
N PRO A 228 -7.70 3.80 -35.46
CA PRO A 228 -6.25 3.85 -35.65
C PRO A 228 -5.82 4.74 -36.83
N GLN A 229 -6.66 4.86 -37.88
CA GLN A 229 -6.33 5.61 -39.10
C GLN A 229 -6.53 7.12 -38.94
N THR A 230 -7.53 7.55 -38.17
CA THR A 230 -7.92 8.97 -38.07
C THR A 230 -7.66 9.59 -36.70
N GLY A 231 -7.28 8.79 -35.70
CA GLY A 231 -7.14 9.24 -34.32
C GLY A 231 -8.49 9.60 -33.70
N LEU A 232 -8.53 10.68 -32.92
CA LEU A 232 -9.70 11.15 -32.19
C LEU A 232 -10.57 12.10 -33.01
N THR A 233 -11.86 11.80 -33.10
CA THR A 233 -12.88 12.63 -33.77
C THR A 233 -14.14 12.77 -32.91
N ASN A 234 -15.05 13.67 -33.25
CA ASN A 234 -16.37 13.80 -32.60
C ASN A 234 -16.31 13.87 -31.06
N TYR A 235 -15.70 14.93 -30.53
CA TYR A 235 -15.54 15.14 -29.10
C TYR A 235 -16.87 15.56 -28.44
N ASP A 236 -17.25 14.85 -27.38
CA ASP A 236 -18.39 15.13 -26.52
C ASP A 236 -17.93 15.30 -25.07
N THR A 237 -18.16 16.49 -24.51
CA THR A 237 -17.77 16.79 -23.12
C THR A 237 -18.95 16.53 -22.20
N LEU A 238 -18.76 15.71 -21.17
CA LEU A 238 -19.80 15.42 -20.20
C LEU A 238 -20.25 16.70 -19.47
N PRO A 239 -21.54 16.80 -19.08
CA PRO A 239 -22.05 17.97 -18.37
C PRO A 239 -21.26 18.27 -17.08
N GLN A 240 -21.04 19.56 -16.77
CA GLN A 240 -20.29 20.00 -15.57
C GLN A 240 -20.85 19.43 -14.25
N ALA A 241 -22.16 19.20 -14.16
CA ALA A 241 -22.79 18.56 -12.99
C ALA A 241 -22.29 17.13 -12.74
N VAL A 242 -21.73 16.48 -13.76
CA VAL A 242 -21.15 15.14 -13.70
C VAL A 242 -19.64 15.22 -13.49
N SER A 243 -18.93 16.03 -14.31
CA SER A 243 -17.46 16.04 -14.39
C SER A 243 -16.76 16.84 -13.29
N SER A 244 -17.32 17.96 -12.82
CA SER A 244 -16.62 18.89 -11.90
C SER A 244 -16.24 18.32 -10.53
N GLN A 245 -16.87 17.21 -10.13
CA GLN A 245 -16.63 16.57 -8.84
C GLN A 245 -16.37 15.07 -8.96
N ARG A 246 -15.93 14.56 -10.12
CA ARG A 246 -15.71 13.12 -10.27
C ARG A 246 -14.51 12.76 -11.15
N TYR A 247 -13.89 11.62 -10.87
CA TYR A 247 -12.79 11.05 -11.63
C TYR A 247 -13.27 9.88 -12.48
N LEU A 248 -12.82 9.81 -13.73
CA LEU A 248 -13.11 8.73 -14.64
C LEU A 248 -12.43 7.43 -14.20
N GLN A 249 -13.21 6.36 -14.04
CA GLN A 249 -12.72 5.04 -13.64
C GLN A 249 -12.63 4.08 -14.83
N SER A 250 -13.74 3.82 -15.52
CA SER A 250 -13.80 2.88 -16.66
C SER A 250 -15.03 3.08 -17.53
N TRP A 251 -15.06 2.40 -18.68
CA TRP A 251 -16.31 2.11 -19.39
C TRP A 251 -17.10 1.02 -18.68
N ARG A 252 -18.41 1.02 -18.92
CA ARG A 252 -19.25 -0.16 -18.72
C ARG A 252 -18.98 -1.18 -19.84
N ALA A 253 -19.00 -2.48 -19.54
CA ALA A 253 -18.71 -3.56 -20.48
C ALA A 253 -19.61 -3.53 -21.72
N ASN A 254 -20.86 -3.09 -21.57
CA ASN A 254 -21.82 -2.94 -22.66
C ASN A 254 -21.66 -1.64 -23.49
N GLY A 255 -20.72 -0.76 -23.14
CA GLY A 255 -20.45 0.51 -23.84
C GLY A 255 -21.47 1.63 -23.62
N GLN A 256 -22.50 1.44 -22.78
CA GLN A 256 -23.60 2.41 -22.64
C GLN A 256 -23.30 3.56 -21.65
N GLY A 257 -22.16 3.52 -20.97
CA GLY A 257 -21.85 4.50 -19.93
C GLY A 257 -20.47 4.33 -19.32
N LEU A 258 -20.20 5.17 -18.32
CA LEU A 258 -18.92 5.28 -17.63
C LEU A 258 -19.10 5.11 -16.11
N TYR A 259 -18.13 4.45 -15.48
CA TYR A 259 -17.96 4.47 -14.03
C TYR A 259 -17.09 5.66 -13.63
N LEU A 260 -17.51 6.36 -12.58
CA LEU A 260 -16.87 7.54 -12.02
C LEU A 260 -16.70 7.38 -10.51
N SER A 261 -15.69 8.00 -9.90
CA SER A 261 -15.58 8.12 -8.44
C SER A 261 -15.69 9.59 -8.02
N ASP A 262 -16.18 9.87 -6.81
CA ASP A 262 -16.25 11.26 -6.32
C ASP A 262 -14.87 11.92 -6.16
N ALA A 263 -14.82 13.24 -6.35
CA ALA A 263 -13.68 14.08 -6.07
C ALA A 263 -13.71 14.52 -4.61
N LYS A 264 -12.53 14.56 -3.97
CA LYS A 264 -12.36 14.89 -2.54
C LYS A 264 -13.18 16.11 -2.13
N LYS A 265 -14.17 15.92 -1.26
CA LYS A 265 -14.48 16.88 -0.20
C LYS A 265 -13.70 16.42 1.04
N PRO A 266 -13.10 17.33 1.82
CA PRO A 266 -12.40 16.95 3.05
C PRO A 266 -13.33 16.10 3.92
N LEU A 267 -12.81 14.97 4.44
CA LEU A 267 -13.45 14.12 5.45
C LEU A 267 -14.74 13.39 5.01
N THR A 268 -15.02 13.25 3.70
CA THR A 268 -16.14 12.41 3.22
C THR A 268 -15.63 11.21 2.41
N PRO A 269 -16.12 9.98 2.69
CA PRO A 269 -15.82 8.81 1.86
C PRO A 269 -16.28 9.00 0.40
N GLN A 270 -15.44 8.62 -0.56
CA GLN A 270 -15.78 8.65 -2.00
C GLN A 270 -16.70 7.49 -2.38
N GLY A 271 -17.71 7.70 -3.23
CA GLY A 271 -18.53 6.63 -3.81
C GLY A 271 -18.23 6.36 -5.28
N ILE A 272 -18.71 5.22 -5.79
CA ILE A 272 -18.72 4.89 -7.21
C ILE A 272 -20.07 5.25 -7.82
N TRP A 273 -20.02 5.92 -8.97
CA TRP A 273 -21.16 6.36 -9.74
C TRP A 273 -21.14 5.75 -11.13
N TYR A 274 -22.32 5.55 -11.70
CA TYR A 274 -22.52 5.16 -13.08
C TYR A 274 -23.22 6.29 -13.84
N TYR A 275 -22.56 6.79 -14.89
CA TYR A 275 -23.12 7.77 -15.81
C TYR A 275 -23.54 7.07 -17.10
N ARG A 276 -24.83 7.18 -17.45
CA ARG A 276 -25.40 6.61 -18.67
C ARG A 276 -25.44 7.68 -19.76
N ILE A 277 -24.88 7.37 -20.94
CA ILE A 277 -24.63 8.37 -21.98
C ILE A 277 -25.92 8.73 -22.75
N ASP A 278 -26.74 7.74 -23.09
CA ASP A 278 -27.93 7.91 -23.95
C ASP A 278 -28.97 8.90 -23.41
N ASN A 279 -29.20 8.89 -22.10
CA ASN A 279 -30.19 9.71 -21.42
C ASN A 279 -29.57 10.65 -20.37
N GLN A 280 -28.23 10.71 -20.31
CA GLN A 280 -27.46 11.56 -19.41
C GLN A 280 -27.81 11.41 -17.92
N THR A 281 -28.22 10.20 -17.50
CA THR A 281 -28.56 9.93 -16.10
C THR A 281 -27.34 9.52 -15.28
N LEU A 282 -27.31 9.96 -14.03
CA LEU A 282 -26.25 9.62 -13.07
C LEU A 282 -26.86 8.83 -11.91
N GLN A 283 -26.35 7.62 -11.70
CA GLN A 283 -26.77 6.71 -10.64
C GLN A 283 -25.63 6.47 -9.67
N ASN A 284 -25.93 6.52 -8.38
CA ASN A 284 -24.99 6.08 -7.35
C ASN A 284 -24.98 4.54 -7.28
N ILE A 285 -23.80 3.93 -7.34
CA ILE A 285 -23.59 2.48 -7.25
C ILE A 285 -23.16 2.09 -5.84
N THR A 286 -22.29 2.87 -5.21
CA THR A 286 -21.80 2.61 -3.85
C THR A 286 -21.81 3.85 -2.97
N SER A 287 -22.21 3.66 -1.71
CA SER A 287 -22.25 4.72 -0.69
C SER A 287 -21.48 4.27 0.56
N PRO A 288 -20.14 4.32 0.56
CA PRO A 288 -19.37 3.92 1.74
C PRO A 288 -19.66 4.85 2.92
N GLY A 289 -19.82 4.25 4.10
CA GLY A 289 -19.83 4.98 5.37
C GLY A 289 -18.45 5.00 6.02
N GLY A 290 -18.32 5.66 7.17
CA GLY A 290 -17.12 5.66 7.99
C GLY A 290 -16.21 6.90 7.80
N ASN A 291 -15.03 6.82 8.41
CA ASN A 291 -14.05 7.92 8.44
C ASN A 291 -12.91 7.76 7.43
N GLY A 292 -12.90 6.66 6.65
CA GLY A 292 -11.92 6.39 5.61
C GLY A 292 -12.14 7.17 4.30
N GLY A 293 -11.25 6.93 3.33
CA GLY A 293 -11.26 7.56 2.02
C GLY A 293 -12.38 7.09 1.07
N GLY A 294 -13.08 6.01 1.41
CA GLY A 294 -14.16 5.41 0.62
C GLY A 294 -13.65 4.60 -0.58
N ASP A 295 -14.45 4.56 -1.63
CA ASP A 295 -14.24 3.77 -2.85
C ASP A 295 -13.45 4.58 -3.89
N TYR A 296 -12.20 4.17 -4.14
CA TYR A 296 -11.25 4.98 -4.92
C TYR A 296 -10.90 4.38 -6.29
N PHE A 297 -11.25 3.11 -6.54
CA PHE A 297 -10.99 2.47 -7.83
C PHE A 297 -12.00 1.35 -8.10
N ALA A 298 -12.47 1.24 -9.35
CA ALA A 298 -13.43 0.20 -9.72
C ALA A 298 -13.24 -0.31 -11.17
N ARG A 299 -13.51 -1.60 -11.38
CA ARG A 299 -13.61 -2.22 -12.72
C ARG A 299 -14.74 -3.23 -12.79
N GLU A 300 -15.50 -3.16 -13.87
CA GLU A 300 -16.47 -4.19 -14.22
C GLU A 300 -15.77 -5.41 -14.85
N SER A 301 -16.30 -6.61 -14.61
CA SER A 301 -15.85 -7.85 -15.23
C SER A 301 -16.15 -7.86 -16.74
N HIS A 302 -15.42 -8.66 -17.51
CA HIS A 302 -15.57 -8.66 -18.97
C HIS A 302 -16.96 -9.11 -19.41
N ASN A 303 -17.58 -10.02 -18.68
CA ASN A 303 -18.96 -10.48 -18.89
C ASN A 303 -20.04 -9.50 -18.39
N GLY A 304 -19.68 -8.38 -17.75
CA GLY A 304 -20.59 -7.36 -17.25
C GLY A 304 -21.46 -7.79 -16.05
N ARG A 305 -21.08 -8.86 -15.35
CA ARG A 305 -21.84 -9.40 -14.22
C ARG A 305 -21.43 -8.78 -12.88
N TRP A 306 -20.16 -8.45 -12.73
CA TRP A 306 -19.56 -8.07 -11.46
C TRP A 306 -18.90 -6.70 -11.54
N LEU A 307 -18.92 -5.98 -10.43
CA LEU A 307 -18.11 -4.79 -10.21
C LEU A 307 -17.18 -5.04 -9.04
N ALA A 308 -15.87 -4.97 -9.30
CA ALA A 308 -14.85 -5.00 -8.27
C ALA A 308 -14.49 -3.57 -7.87
N VAL A 309 -14.42 -3.31 -6.56
CA VAL A 309 -14.17 -1.97 -5.99
C VAL A 309 -13.10 -2.06 -4.91
N LEU A 310 -12.10 -1.18 -4.97
CA LEU A 310 -11.14 -0.98 -3.89
C LEU A 310 -11.64 0.12 -2.96
N ARG A 311 -11.70 -0.21 -1.66
CA ARG A 311 -12.19 0.68 -0.60
C ARG A 311 -11.12 0.91 0.47
N ASN A 312 -11.15 2.10 1.04
CA ASN A 312 -10.48 2.45 2.27
C ASN A 312 -11.54 2.83 3.31
N SER A 313 -11.78 1.96 4.29
CA SER A 313 -12.85 2.10 5.29
C SER A 313 -12.44 2.94 6.50
N ASP A 314 -11.15 2.95 6.84
CA ASP A 314 -10.51 3.83 7.84
C ASP A 314 -9.02 4.07 7.50
N SER A 315 -8.24 4.65 8.41
CA SER A 315 -6.82 4.98 8.15
C SER A 315 -5.91 3.77 7.91
N GLN A 316 -6.33 2.55 8.26
CA GLN A 316 -5.54 1.31 8.13
C GLN A 316 -6.26 0.16 7.42
N SER A 317 -7.57 0.26 7.24
CA SER A 317 -8.38 -0.81 6.64
C SER A 317 -8.57 -0.59 5.14
N HIS A 318 -8.15 -1.59 4.36
CA HIS A 318 -8.34 -1.66 2.91
C HIS A 318 -9.14 -2.91 2.54
N GLU A 319 -10.06 -2.77 1.61
CA GLU A 319 -11.01 -3.82 1.24
C GLU A 319 -11.13 -3.95 -0.28
N LEU A 320 -11.33 -5.18 -0.75
CA LEU A 320 -11.83 -5.49 -2.09
C LEU A 320 -13.30 -5.92 -1.98
N LEU A 321 -14.18 -5.15 -2.60
CA LEU A 321 -15.61 -5.44 -2.69
C LEU A 321 -15.95 -6.01 -4.06
N ILE A 322 -16.83 -7.02 -4.08
CA ILE A 322 -17.32 -7.61 -5.31
C ILE A 322 -18.85 -7.56 -5.28
N GLN A 323 -19.42 -6.74 -6.16
CA GLN A 323 -20.87 -6.52 -6.24
C GLN A 323 -21.44 -7.13 -7.52
N HIS A 324 -22.60 -7.78 -7.42
CA HIS A 324 -23.35 -8.24 -8.58
C HIS A 324 -24.14 -7.08 -9.19
N LEU A 325 -23.89 -6.75 -10.46
CA LEU A 325 -24.42 -5.54 -11.08
C LEU A 325 -25.94 -5.58 -11.34
N ALA A 326 -26.50 -6.76 -11.61
CA ALA A 326 -27.93 -6.86 -11.93
C ALA A 326 -28.82 -6.76 -10.68
N SER A 327 -28.36 -7.28 -9.53
CA SER A 327 -29.12 -7.25 -8.28
C SER A 327 -28.70 -6.12 -7.33
N GLY A 328 -27.50 -5.57 -7.51
CA GLY A 328 -26.87 -4.64 -6.55
C GLY A 328 -26.36 -5.33 -5.28
N GLU A 329 -26.48 -6.66 -5.18
CA GLU A 329 -26.08 -7.43 -4.01
C GLU A 329 -24.56 -7.49 -3.89
N LEU A 330 -24.06 -7.28 -2.67
CA LEU A 330 -22.65 -7.43 -2.37
C LEU A 330 -22.34 -8.93 -2.20
N SER A 331 -21.59 -9.49 -3.16
CA SER A 331 -21.26 -10.91 -3.18
C SER A 331 -20.12 -11.26 -2.22
N HIS A 332 -19.13 -10.37 -2.07
CA HIS A 332 -17.97 -10.62 -1.21
C HIS A 332 -17.31 -9.31 -0.75
N ILE A 333 -16.68 -9.35 0.43
CA ILE A 333 -15.73 -8.35 0.93
C ILE A 333 -14.47 -9.09 1.41
N ALA A 334 -13.33 -8.78 0.81
CA ALA A 334 -12.04 -9.31 1.26
C ALA A 334 -11.22 -8.18 1.91
N LEU A 335 -10.70 -8.45 3.11
CA LEU A 335 -9.72 -7.56 3.75
C LEU A 335 -8.39 -7.68 3.02
N LEU A 336 -7.81 -6.55 2.65
CA LEU A 336 -6.51 -6.49 1.98
C LEU A 336 -5.42 -6.23 3.03
N PRO A 337 -4.30 -6.96 3.00
CA PRO A 337 -3.23 -6.81 3.99
C PRO A 337 -2.47 -5.48 3.86
N LYS A 338 -2.71 -4.75 2.76
CA LYS A 338 -2.06 -3.47 2.44
C LYS A 338 -2.90 -2.71 1.41
N ALA A 339 -2.52 -1.45 1.16
CA ALA A 339 -3.14 -0.63 0.13
C ALA A 339 -2.73 -1.09 -1.28
N PHE A 340 -3.70 -1.55 -2.06
CA PHE A 340 -3.57 -1.73 -3.51
C PHE A 340 -4.20 -0.53 -4.22
N ASN A 341 -3.65 -0.06 -5.34
CA ASN A 341 -4.13 1.13 -6.04
C ASN A 341 -4.72 0.84 -7.42
N ARG A 342 -4.53 -0.38 -7.93
CA ARG A 342 -5.15 -0.87 -9.17
C ARG A 342 -5.65 -2.29 -9.01
N LEU A 343 -6.66 -2.61 -9.81
CA LEU A 343 -7.12 -3.97 -10.05
C LEU A 343 -7.48 -4.17 -11.52
N VAL A 344 -7.39 -5.41 -11.97
CA VAL A 344 -7.92 -5.88 -13.26
C VAL A 344 -8.55 -7.24 -13.11
N TRP A 345 -9.64 -7.48 -13.83
CA TRP A 345 -10.18 -8.83 -13.99
C TRP A 345 -9.26 -9.66 -14.87
N GLN A 346 -9.06 -10.93 -14.52
CA GLN A 346 -8.49 -11.91 -15.43
C GLN A 346 -9.53 -12.33 -16.47
N ARG A 347 -9.07 -13.01 -17.53
CA ARG A 347 -9.92 -13.41 -18.67
C ARG A 347 -11.06 -14.37 -18.30
N ASP A 348 -10.93 -15.07 -17.18
CA ASP A 348 -11.93 -16.00 -16.67
C ASP A 348 -13.11 -15.30 -15.96
N ASP A 349 -12.99 -14.02 -15.63
CA ASP A 349 -13.92 -13.31 -14.72
C ASP A 349 -14.10 -14.00 -13.35
N GLU A 350 -13.16 -14.87 -12.97
CA GLU A 350 -13.12 -15.63 -11.72
C GLU A 350 -11.93 -15.23 -10.85
N SER A 351 -10.94 -14.53 -11.41
CA SER A 351 -9.79 -13.99 -10.68
C SER A 351 -9.62 -12.48 -10.89
N ILE A 352 -9.15 -11.79 -9.86
CA ILE A 352 -8.81 -10.36 -9.89
C ILE A 352 -7.34 -10.20 -9.52
N LEU A 353 -6.56 -9.55 -10.38
CA LEU A 353 -5.18 -9.18 -10.10
C LEU A 353 -5.14 -7.77 -9.52
N LEU A 354 -4.38 -7.59 -8.45
CA LEU A 354 -4.17 -6.36 -7.71
C LEU A 354 -2.72 -5.92 -7.81
N SER A 355 -2.47 -4.61 -7.89
CA SER A 355 -1.12 -4.04 -7.74
C SER A 355 -1.10 -2.84 -6.81
N SER A 356 0.00 -2.67 -6.07
CA SER A 356 0.31 -1.45 -5.32
C SER A 356 1.28 -0.56 -6.10
N PHE A 357 1.47 0.67 -5.63
CA PHE A 357 2.54 1.56 -6.13
C PHE A 357 3.93 1.02 -5.76
N HIS A 358 4.03 0.26 -4.68
CA HIS A 358 5.25 -0.34 -4.16
C HIS A 358 5.44 -1.77 -4.70
N SER A 359 5.05 -2.07 -5.93
CA SER A 359 5.32 -3.38 -6.55
C SER A 359 4.82 -4.59 -5.76
N ASP A 360 3.77 -4.42 -4.96
CA ASP A 360 3.07 -5.56 -4.36
C ASP A 360 2.02 -6.05 -5.33
N PHE A 361 1.96 -7.36 -5.54
CA PHE A 361 0.97 -8.00 -6.38
C PHE A 361 0.22 -9.07 -5.59
N ALA A 362 -1.07 -9.19 -5.86
CA ALA A 362 -1.88 -10.25 -5.30
C ALA A 362 -3.00 -10.63 -6.26
N GLN A 363 -3.38 -11.90 -6.26
CA GLN A 363 -4.52 -12.40 -7.01
C GLN A 363 -5.60 -12.86 -6.04
N TYR A 364 -6.81 -12.36 -6.25
CA TYR A 364 -7.99 -12.77 -5.51
C TYR A 364 -8.82 -13.73 -6.37
N ASP A 365 -9.08 -14.93 -5.85
CA ASP A 365 -9.86 -15.99 -6.52
C ASP A 365 -11.30 -16.02 -5.98
N LEU A 366 -12.28 -15.80 -6.86
CA LEU A 366 -13.70 -15.75 -6.51
C LEU A 366 -14.31 -17.15 -6.25
N SER A 367 -13.68 -18.22 -6.69
CA SER A 367 -14.18 -19.59 -6.52
C SER A 367 -13.93 -20.15 -5.12
N VAL A 368 -12.78 -19.78 -4.54
CA VAL A 368 -12.35 -20.21 -3.19
C VAL A 368 -12.36 -19.07 -2.17
N TYR A 369 -12.56 -17.83 -2.61
CA TYR A 369 -12.55 -16.62 -1.78
C TYR A 369 -11.21 -16.40 -1.05
N GLU A 370 -10.11 -16.67 -1.75
CA GLU A 370 -8.75 -16.55 -1.20
C GLU A 370 -7.95 -15.46 -1.93
N LEU A 371 -7.11 -14.76 -1.16
CA LEU A 371 -6.13 -13.80 -1.66
C LEU A 371 -4.74 -14.45 -1.64
N HIS A 372 -4.12 -14.59 -2.79
CA HIS A 372 -2.76 -15.10 -2.94
C HIS A 372 -1.81 -13.96 -3.27
N THR A 373 -0.77 -13.74 -2.45
CA THR A 373 0.29 -12.78 -2.78
C THR A 373 1.16 -13.35 -3.91
N ILE A 374 1.52 -12.50 -4.86
CA ILE A 374 2.42 -12.84 -5.97
C ILE A 374 3.75 -12.15 -5.67
N GLU A 375 4.79 -12.96 -5.47
CA GLU A 375 6.14 -12.47 -5.27
C GLU A 375 6.83 -12.29 -6.62
N LEU A 376 7.18 -11.05 -6.94
CA LEU A 376 7.94 -10.70 -8.15
C LEU A 376 9.16 -9.89 -7.73
N ASP A 377 10.35 -10.42 -7.99
CA ASP A 377 11.61 -9.68 -7.81
C ASP A 377 11.89 -8.80 -9.04
N ILE A 378 10.92 -7.95 -9.38
CA ILE A 378 11.02 -6.98 -10.46
C ILE A 378 10.81 -5.59 -9.87
N PRO A 379 11.84 -4.72 -9.91
CA PRO A 379 11.78 -3.44 -9.24
C PRO A 379 10.80 -2.49 -9.91
N TYR A 380 10.08 -1.73 -9.07
CA TYR A 380 9.26 -0.59 -9.46
C TYR A 380 8.14 -0.89 -10.48
N LEU A 381 7.70 -2.15 -10.55
CA LEU A 381 6.44 -2.48 -11.18
C LEU A 381 5.29 -1.85 -10.40
N ASN A 382 4.30 -1.31 -11.09
CA ASN A 382 3.07 -0.82 -10.52
C ASN A 382 1.97 -0.75 -11.59
N ASP A 383 0.82 -0.23 -11.19
CA ASP A 383 -0.31 0.08 -12.05
C ASP A 383 -0.68 -1.02 -13.05
N VAL A 384 -1.07 -2.20 -12.55
CA VAL A 384 -1.64 -3.25 -13.41
C VAL A 384 -2.84 -2.71 -14.18
N PHE A 385 -2.87 -2.95 -15.49
CA PHE A 385 -3.88 -2.38 -16.37
C PHE A 385 -4.50 -3.36 -17.38
N TYR A 386 -3.96 -4.57 -17.51
CA TYR A 386 -4.58 -5.62 -18.34
C TYR A 386 -4.15 -7.04 -17.90
N GLY A 387 -5.10 -7.98 -17.83
CA GLY A 387 -4.81 -9.41 -17.64
C GLY A 387 -4.78 -10.16 -18.97
N CYS A 388 -3.62 -10.71 -19.36
CA CYS A 388 -3.44 -11.45 -20.61
C CYS A 388 -3.60 -12.97 -20.46
N GLY A 389 -3.76 -13.46 -19.23
CA GLY A 389 -3.98 -14.88 -18.92
C GLY A 389 -3.67 -15.16 -17.45
N LYS A 390 -3.85 -16.42 -17.03
CA LYS A 390 -3.71 -16.85 -15.63
C LYS A 390 -2.41 -16.37 -14.96
N HIS A 391 -1.29 -16.43 -15.68
CA HIS A 391 0.01 -15.98 -15.21
C HIS A 391 0.60 -14.90 -16.12
N CYS A 392 -0.26 -14.00 -16.62
CA CYS A 392 0.15 -12.97 -17.57
C CYS A 392 -0.60 -11.67 -17.30
N PHE A 393 0.12 -10.55 -17.18
CA PHE A 393 -0.48 -9.23 -17.08
C PHE A 393 0.40 -8.12 -17.67
N TYR A 394 -0.22 -6.99 -17.96
CA TYR A 394 0.46 -5.76 -18.35
C TYR A 394 0.42 -4.77 -17.18
N ALA A 395 1.56 -4.12 -16.96
CA ALA A 395 1.79 -3.17 -15.88
C ALA A 395 2.68 -2.03 -16.36
N ARG A 396 2.80 -1.00 -15.54
CA ARG A 396 3.79 0.05 -15.72
C ARG A 396 5.03 -0.31 -14.90
N GLN A 397 6.21 0.02 -15.40
CA GLN A 397 7.46 -0.03 -14.64
C GLN A 397 8.07 1.36 -14.64
N HIS A 398 8.41 1.92 -13.47
CA HIS A 398 9.14 3.18 -13.41
C HIS A 398 10.59 2.98 -12.93
N ASN A 399 11.44 3.98 -13.07
CA ASN A 399 12.85 3.88 -12.73
C ASN A 399 13.18 4.08 -11.23
N GLY A 400 12.15 4.17 -10.36
CA GLY A 400 12.32 4.49 -8.93
C GLY A 400 12.84 5.89 -8.58
N ASN A 401 13.28 6.68 -9.57
CA ASN A 401 13.91 7.96 -9.37
C ASN A 401 12.95 9.10 -9.76
N TYR A 402 12.24 9.61 -8.76
CA TYR A 402 11.23 10.66 -8.93
C TYR A 402 11.47 11.89 -8.04
N LEU A 403 12.49 11.86 -7.19
CA LEU A 403 12.95 12.98 -6.38
C LEU A 403 14.48 12.97 -6.33
N ASP A 404 15.08 14.14 -6.48
CA ASP A 404 16.52 14.32 -6.32
C ASP A 404 16.79 15.61 -5.54
N LEU A 405 17.98 15.73 -4.99
CA LEU A 405 18.40 16.96 -4.34
C LEU A 405 19.01 17.91 -5.36
N GLN A 406 18.85 19.20 -5.13
CA GLN A 406 19.40 20.22 -6.00
C GLN A 406 19.89 21.41 -5.17
N TYR A 407 21.17 21.72 -5.32
CA TYR A 407 21.70 23.01 -4.88
C TYR A 407 21.28 24.10 -5.87
N LEU A 408 20.73 25.17 -5.31
CA LEU A 408 20.28 26.36 -6.01
C LEU A 408 20.90 27.57 -5.31
N ALA A 409 21.10 28.66 -6.05
CA ALA A 409 21.27 29.95 -5.38
C ALA A 409 19.98 30.27 -4.61
N ASN A 410 20.11 30.79 -3.38
CA ASN A 410 18.94 31.32 -2.71
C ASN A 410 18.39 32.48 -3.58
N PRO A 411 17.14 32.43 -4.04
CA PRO A 411 16.58 33.46 -4.94
C PRO A 411 16.44 34.84 -4.28
N PHE A 412 16.68 34.94 -2.97
CA PHE A 412 16.75 36.20 -2.24
C PHE A 412 18.18 36.72 -2.01
N SER A 413 19.20 35.98 -2.43
CA SER A 413 20.59 36.43 -2.41
C SER A 413 20.95 37.14 -3.73
N GLU A 414 21.77 38.19 -3.63
CA GLU A 414 22.35 38.89 -4.77
C GLU A 414 23.69 38.30 -5.24
N ASN A 415 24.28 37.37 -4.46
CA ASN A 415 25.59 36.82 -4.78
C ASN A 415 25.49 35.65 -5.77
N SER A 416 26.47 35.59 -6.68
CA SER A 416 26.66 34.42 -7.53
C SER A 416 27.25 33.28 -6.69
N VAL A 417 26.46 32.23 -6.49
CA VAL A 417 26.93 31.01 -5.81
C VAL A 417 27.96 30.28 -6.68
N SER A 418 29.10 29.91 -6.10
CA SER A 418 30.13 29.11 -6.76
C SER A 418 29.86 27.60 -6.62
N HIS A 419 30.21 26.83 -7.64
CA HIS A 419 29.97 25.39 -7.85
C HIS A 419 29.75 24.53 -6.59
N PHE A 420 28.54 23.99 -6.44
CA PHE A 420 28.22 22.87 -5.56
C PHE A 420 27.87 21.64 -6.41
N GLY A 421 28.41 20.48 -6.06
CA GLY A 421 28.15 19.21 -6.75
C GLY A 421 28.09 18.08 -5.74
N PHE A 422 27.26 17.08 -6.03
CA PHE A 422 27.14 15.86 -5.24
C PHE A 422 27.17 14.65 -6.18
N HIS A 423 27.48 13.48 -5.63
CA HIS A 423 27.39 12.22 -6.36
C HIS A 423 25.92 11.80 -6.47
N THR A 424 25.43 11.68 -7.71
CA THR A 424 24.07 11.20 -7.97
C THR A 424 23.85 9.84 -7.31
N GLN A 425 22.82 9.72 -6.47
CA GLN A 425 22.42 8.46 -5.87
C GLN A 425 21.10 7.99 -6.48
N LEU A 426 20.96 6.68 -6.67
CA LEU A 426 19.71 6.07 -7.09
C LEU A 426 18.64 6.18 -5.99
N GLY A 427 17.37 6.26 -6.40
CA GLY A 427 16.22 6.35 -5.51
C GLY A 427 15.68 7.77 -5.37
N ALA A 428 14.55 7.89 -4.67
CA ALA A 428 13.88 9.17 -4.45
C ALA A 428 14.40 9.83 -3.16
N GLN A 429 15.15 10.92 -3.32
CA GLN A 429 15.78 11.65 -2.22
C GLN A 429 14.87 12.75 -1.67
N ASP A 430 14.71 12.84 -0.34
CA ASP A 430 13.87 13.82 0.34
C ASP A 430 14.46 14.19 1.72
N PHE A 431 13.86 15.18 2.39
CA PHE A 431 14.26 15.70 3.70
C PHE A 431 15.73 16.17 3.76
N PRO A 432 16.18 17.04 2.84
CA PRO A 432 17.55 17.53 2.83
C PRO A 432 17.86 18.36 4.06
N ILE A 433 19.08 18.21 4.58
CA ILE A 433 19.68 19.02 5.64
C ILE A 433 21.14 19.30 5.28
N MET A 434 21.54 20.57 5.30
CA MET A 434 22.93 20.97 5.16
C MET A 434 23.56 21.12 6.55
N ASP A 435 24.70 20.49 6.73
CA ASP A 435 25.51 20.74 7.91
C ASP A 435 26.03 22.18 7.88
N LYS A 436 25.98 22.85 9.02
CA LYS A 436 26.43 24.24 9.18
C LYS A 436 27.90 24.34 9.56
N VAL A 437 28.46 23.23 10.06
CA VAL A 437 29.83 23.14 10.57
C VAL A 437 30.75 22.45 9.57
N SER A 438 30.20 21.52 8.78
CA SER A 438 30.95 20.76 7.78
C SER A 438 30.34 20.83 6.38
N ASP A 439 31.05 20.35 5.35
CA ASP A 439 30.55 20.25 3.97
C ASP A 439 29.60 19.05 3.76
N LYS A 440 29.04 18.49 4.83
CA LYS A 440 28.15 17.32 4.77
C LYS A 440 26.71 17.71 4.52
N THR A 441 25.97 16.78 3.92
CA THR A 441 24.54 16.87 3.69
C THR A 441 23.88 15.57 4.12
N TYR A 442 22.74 15.67 4.80
CA TYR A 442 21.96 14.53 5.26
C TYR A 442 20.61 14.51 4.56
N PHE A 443 20.13 13.32 4.21
CA PHE A 443 18.85 13.16 3.55
C PHE A 443 18.35 11.71 3.66
N VAL A 444 17.10 11.50 3.27
CA VAL A 444 16.49 10.17 3.19
C VAL A 444 16.37 9.79 1.71
N THR A 445 16.72 8.56 1.36
CA THR A 445 16.47 8.01 0.03
C THR A 445 15.55 6.79 0.10
N LYS A 446 14.51 6.77 -0.74
CA LYS A 446 13.65 5.59 -0.94
C LYS A 446 14.09 4.85 -2.20
N GLN A 447 14.50 3.59 -2.04
CA GLN A 447 14.91 2.68 -3.12
C GLN A 447 13.98 1.47 -3.17
N TYR A 448 14.10 0.63 -4.21
CA TYR A 448 13.42 -0.66 -4.23
C TYR A 448 13.87 -1.50 -3.02
N GLY A 449 12.90 -1.96 -2.23
CA GLY A 449 13.14 -2.84 -1.08
C GLY A 449 13.59 -2.16 0.22
N ARG A 450 13.95 -0.88 0.24
CA ARG A 450 14.50 -0.21 1.45
C ARG A 450 14.38 1.31 1.45
N THR A 451 14.38 1.88 2.64
CA THR A 451 14.53 3.33 2.88
C THR A 451 15.81 3.57 3.68
N GLU A 452 16.63 4.55 3.31
CA GLU A 452 17.95 4.76 3.93
C GLU A 452 18.13 6.22 4.36
N LEU A 453 18.67 6.43 5.55
CA LEU A 453 19.19 7.72 6.01
C LEU A 453 20.66 7.82 5.58
N ILE A 454 20.99 8.87 4.84
CA ILE A 454 22.29 9.07 4.19
C ILE A 454 22.99 10.27 4.80
N ALA A 455 24.31 10.15 4.97
CA ALA A 455 25.24 11.26 5.07
C ALA A 455 26.09 11.30 3.79
N ALA A 456 26.07 12.42 3.09
CA ALA A 456 26.85 12.64 1.88
C ALA A 456 27.85 13.78 2.08
N ASP A 457 29.01 13.64 1.45
CA ASP A 457 29.97 14.72 1.26
C ASP A 457 30.39 14.77 -0.23
N ARG A 458 31.41 15.58 -0.54
CA ARG A 458 31.91 15.74 -1.92
C ARG A 458 32.58 14.49 -2.50
N GLN A 459 32.91 13.50 -1.69
CA GLN A 459 33.65 12.30 -2.11
C GLN A 459 32.78 11.04 -2.10
N MET A 460 31.91 10.89 -1.10
CA MET A 460 31.13 9.66 -0.95
C MET A 460 29.82 9.84 -0.18
N ASN A 461 28.91 8.90 -0.41
CA ASN A 461 27.68 8.75 0.36
C ASN A 461 27.86 7.58 1.34
N ARG A 462 27.49 7.78 2.60
CA ARG A 462 27.48 6.78 3.67
C ARG A 462 26.03 6.56 4.13
N VAL A 463 25.61 5.29 4.17
CA VAL A 463 24.36 4.90 4.83
C VAL A 463 24.57 4.97 6.35
N LEU A 464 23.79 5.81 7.03
CA LEU A 464 23.76 5.90 8.49
C LEU A 464 22.81 4.85 9.09
N HIS A 465 21.65 4.65 8.45
CA HIS A 465 20.68 3.67 8.90
C HIS A 465 19.78 3.19 7.75
N THR A 466 19.36 1.93 7.80
CA THR A 466 18.42 1.34 6.86
C THR A 466 17.12 1.00 7.57
N PHE A 467 16.02 1.57 7.09
CA PHE A 467 14.65 1.36 7.54
C PHE A 467 13.92 0.37 6.62
N PRO A 468 12.82 -0.24 7.10
CA PRO A 468 11.91 -0.99 6.24
C PRO A 468 11.52 -0.22 4.97
N ARG A 469 11.21 -0.99 3.92
CA ARG A 469 10.86 -0.45 2.59
C ARG A 469 9.79 0.64 2.63
N ASP A 470 8.73 0.38 3.38
CA ASP A 470 7.53 1.22 3.37
C ASP A 470 7.57 2.32 4.44
N SER A 471 8.73 2.51 5.09
CA SER A 471 8.88 3.52 6.13
C SER A 471 8.60 4.93 5.59
N ASP A 472 7.76 5.67 6.31
CA ASP A 472 7.35 7.02 5.93
C ASP A 472 7.94 8.08 6.85
N PHE A 473 8.72 8.97 6.24
CA PHE A 473 9.36 10.09 6.94
C PHE A 473 8.48 11.32 6.85
N SER A 474 8.44 12.11 7.93
CA SER A 474 7.71 13.38 7.98
C SER A 474 8.55 14.56 8.46
N ALA A 475 9.71 14.30 9.05
CA ALA A 475 10.68 15.32 9.45
C ALA A 475 12.11 14.76 9.56
N LEU A 476 13.09 15.62 9.33
CA LEU A 476 14.51 15.43 9.66
C LEU A 476 15.11 16.79 10.02
N GLN A 477 15.95 16.87 11.05
CA GLN A 477 16.64 18.07 11.51
C GLN A 477 18.01 17.72 12.04
N LEU A 478 18.99 18.59 11.81
CA LEU A 478 20.32 18.52 12.42
C LEU A 478 20.42 19.55 13.55
N ASP A 479 21.08 19.16 14.62
CA ASP A 479 21.39 20.07 15.72
C ASP A 479 22.40 21.17 15.28
N THR A 480 22.52 22.24 16.05
CA THR A 480 23.33 23.41 15.68
C THR A 480 24.83 23.12 15.58
N GLU A 481 25.32 22.03 16.16
CA GLU A 481 26.74 21.62 16.12
C GLU A 481 27.02 20.42 15.22
N GLY A 482 26.03 19.88 14.51
CA GLY A 482 26.24 18.78 13.57
C GLY A 482 26.57 17.44 14.22
N ARG A 483 26.11 17.20 15.46
CA ARG A 483 26.36 15.99 16.25
C ARG A 483 25.19 15.03 16.26
N LYS A 484 23.95 15.52 16.13
CA LYS A 484 22.73 14.70 16.25
C LYS A 484 21.70 15.05 15.20
N LEU A 485 21.12 14.03 14.59
CA LEU A 485 19.92 14.15 13.77
C LEU A 485 18.71 13.81 14.62
N ALA A 486 17.64 14.59 14.50
CA ALA A 486 16.31 14.22 14.97
C ALA A 486 15.41 14.04 13.76
N GLY A 487 14.57 13.01 13.75
CA GLY A 487 13.64 12.80 12.65
C GLY A 487 12.39 12.07 13.09
N ILE A 488 11.40 12.04 12.22
CA ILE A 488 10.16 11.28 12.45
C ILE A 488 9.99 10.30 11.30
N VAL A 489 9.91 9.02 11.66
CA VAL A 489 9.68 7.90 10.74
C VAL A 489 8.60 6.98 11.31
N ASP A 490 7.62 6.61 10.47
CA ASP A 490 6.47 5.78 10.87
C ASP A 490 5.73 6.34 12.09
N GLY A 491 5.64 7.67 12.15
CA GLY A 491 5.01 8.41 13.24
C GLY A 491 5.82 8.46 14.54
N ARG A 492 7.05 7.95 14.59
CA ARG A 492 7.90 7.93 15.80
C ARG A 492 9.06 8.90 15.69
N LEU A 493 9.31 9.63 16.77
CA LEU A 493 10.49 10.49 16.91
C LEU A 493 11.71 9.63 17.21
N PHE A 494 12.78 9.85 16.45
CA PHE A 494 14.09 9.28 16.71
C PHE A 494 15.16 10.36 16.84
N VAL A 495 16.22 10.03 17.56
CA VAL A 495 17.50 10.76 17.54
C VAL A 495 18.58 9.79 17.07
N PHE A 496 19.40 10.24 16.12
CA PHE A 496 20.59 9.54 15.65
C PHE A 496 21.83 10.32 16.10
N ASP A 497 22.69 9.67 16.88
CA ASP A 497 23.96 10.23 17.33
C ASP A 497 25.04 9.92 16.28
N LEU A 498 25.56 10.97 15.61
CA LEU A 498 26.48 10.85 14.49
C LEU A 498 27.88 10.37 14.90
N GLU A 499 28.28 10.61 16.16
CA GLU A 499 29.56 10.15 16.69
C GLU A 499 29.48 8.68 17.10
N LYS A 500 28.36 8.28 17.72
CA LYS A 500 28.16 6.91 18.21
C LYS A 500 27.63 5.95 17.14
N ASP A 501 27.19 6.46 16.00
CA ASP A 501 26.56 5.69 14.91
C ASP A 501 25.36 4.87 15.42
N ALA A 502 24.53 5.51 16.25
CA ALA A 502 23.46 4.85 16.98
C ALA A 502 22.14 5.64 16.87
N ILE A 503 21.04 4.90 16.67
CA ILE A 503 19.68 5.43 16.64
C ILE A 503 18.93 5.07 17.93
N GLU A 504 18.17 6.03 18.45
CA GLU A 504 17.28 5.86 19.59
C GLU A 504 15.90 6.40 19.25
N PHE A 505 14.84 5.62 19.51
CA PHE A 505 13.46 6.09 19.36
C PHE A 505 12.98 6.65 20.70
N LEU A 506 12.59 7.92 20.70
CA LEU A 506 12.14 8.63 21.90
C LEU A 506 10.63 8.47 22.16
N THR A 507 9.87 8.08 21.14
CA THR A 507 8.41 7.90 21.23
C THR A 507 7.95 6.59 20.63
N THR A 508 6.75 6.16 21.02
CA THR A 508 6.09 4.95 20.49
C THR A 508 5.26 5.26 19.24
N SER A 509 4.89 4.24 18.47
CA SER A 509 4.03 4.40 17.28
C SER A 509 2.59 4.83 17.61
N LEU A 510 2.21 4.80 18.90
CA LEU A 510 0.90 5.28 19.37
C LEU A 510 0.91 6.80 19.59
N GLU A 511 2.09 7.40 19.73
CA GLU A 511 2.25 8.84 19.91
C GLU A 511 2.35 9.50 18.54
N GLN A 512 1.26 10.13 18.08
CA GLN A 512 1.29 10.91 16.85
C GLN A 512 2.09 12.20 17.08
N VAL A 513 3.36 12.19 16.64
CA VAL A 513 4.27 13.32 16.83
C VAL A 513 4.61 14.04 15.53
N SER A 514 5.03 15.30 15.65
CA SER A 514 5.43 16.15 14.54
C SER A 514 6.46 17.19 14.96
N THR A 515 7.05 17.87 13.98
CA THR A 515 7.79 19.13 14.15
C THR A 515 8.89 19.08 15.22
N PRO A 516 9.90 18.21 15.07
CA PRO A 516 11.06 18.24 15.94
C PRO A 516 11.86 19.53 15.69
N VAL A 517 12.29 20.21 16.75
CA VAL A 517 13.08 21.46 16.68
C VAL A 517 14.12 21.46 17.81
N TRP A 518 15.40 21.52 17.43
CA TRP A 518 16.50 21.60 18.39
C TRP A 518 16.54 22.95 19.11
N ALA A 519 16.83 22.92 20.42
CA ALA A 519 17.16 24.12 21.15
C ALA A 519 18.52 24.68 20.71
N SER A 520 18.70 26.00 20.74
CA SER A 520 19.94 26.64 20.30
C SER A 520 21.17 26.28 21.14
N ASN A 521 20.96 25.95 22.41
CA ASN A 521 21.98 25.55 23.38
C ASN A 521 22.18 24.03 23.48
N LEU A 522 21.48 23.23 22.66
CA LEU A 522 21.67 21.78 22.53
C LEU A 522 21.46 20.93 23.79
N ASP A 523 20.74 21.44 24.78
CA ASP A 523 20.37 20.68 26.00
C ASP A 523 19.03 19.92 25.85
N HIS A 524 18.15 20.37 24.95
CA HIS A 524 16.87 19.72 24.70
C HIS A 524 16.40 19.76 23.24
N LEU A 525 15.41 18.90 22.96
CA LEU A 525 14.67 18.84 21.72
C LEU A 525 13.18 19.14 22.00
N HIS A 526 12.59 20.09 21.26
CA HIS A 526 11.14 20.24 21.23
C HIS A 526 10.52 19.37 20.15
N TYR A 527 9.31 18.88 20.41
CA TYR A 527 8.46 18.25 19.39
C TYR A 527 7.00 18.45 19.76
N ALA A 528 6.10 18.37 18.79
CA ALA A 528 4.67 18.37 19.04
C ALA A 528 4.12 16.96 19.11
N ARG A 529 3.16 16.74 19.99
CA ARG A 529 2.35 15.51 20.08
C ARG A 529 0.87 15.88 19.96
N LEU A 530 0.12 15.16 19.15
CA LEU A 530 -1.32 15.35 19.03
C LEU A 530 -2.04 14.72 20.22
N GLU A 531 -2.79 15.54 20.96
CA GLU A 531 -3.64 15.14 22.09
C GLU A 531 -5.07 15.60 21.81
N HIS A 532 -6.01 14.66 21.69
CA HIS A 532 -7.42 14.97 21.39
C HIS A 532 -7.64 15.85 20.13
N GLY A 533 -6.72 15.76 19.15
CA GLY A 533 -6.76 16.55 17.91
C GLY A 533 -6.02 17.88 17.97
N SER A 534 -5.59 18.33 19.16
CA SER A 534 -4.78 19.54 19.33
C SER A 534 -3.28 19.20 19.45
N PRO A 535 -2.37 19.96 18.83
CA PRO A 535 -0.94 19.79 19.02
C PRO A 535 -0.48 20.35 20.37
N VAL A 536 0.38 19.61 21.06
CA VAL A 536 0.97 19.99 22.34
C VAL A 536 2.48 19.88 22.25
N ILE A 537 3.19 20.94 22.62
CA ILE A 537 4.65 20.99 22.65
C ILE A 537 5.16 20.22 23.87
N TYR A 538 6.08 19.31 23.59
CA TYR A 538 6.88 18.57 24.54
C TYR A 538 8.35 18.96 24.41
N ARG A 539 9.03 19.04 25.55
CA ARG A 539 10.46 19.27 25.66
C ARG A 539 11.13 18.01 26.18
N TYR A 540 12.01 17.41 25.38
CA TYR A 540 12.83 16.26 25.75
C TYR A 540 14.23 16.74 26.15
N GLU A 541 14.57 16.54 27.42
CA GLU A 541 15.88 16.86 27.99
C GLU A 541 16.87 15.74 27.63
N LEU A 542 17.98 16.08 26.96
CA LEU A 542 18.95 15.08 26.50
C LEU A 542 19.72 14.45 27.67
N ASP A 543 20.08 15.24 28.68
CA ASP A 543 20.93 14.79 29.80
C ASP A 543 20.17 13.88 30.77
N THR A 544 18.93 14.25 31.09
CA THR A 544 18.09 13.52 32.05
C THR A 544 17.18 12.50 31.38
N GLN A 545 17.06 12.53 30.05
CA GLN A 545 16.14 11.72 29.25
C GLN A 545 14.68 11.86 29.70
N THR A 546 14.30 13.06 30.13
CA THR A 546 12.95 13.34 30.63
C THR A 546 12.14 14.17 29.65
N THR A 547 10.86 13.84 29.52
CA THR A 547 9.91 14.55 28.66
C THR A 547 8.99 15.44 29.51
N ILE A 548 8.92 16.73 29.17
CA ILE A 548 8.14 17.75 29.88
C ILE A 548 7.08 18.30 28.93
N ARG A 549 5.83 18.33 29.37
CA ARG A 549 4.70 18.92 28.62
C ARG A 549 4.68 20.43 28.87
N GLU A 550 4.69 21.25 27.82
CA GLU A 550 4.83 22.70 27.96
C GLU A 550 3.61 23.49 27.48
N GLU A 551 3.33 23.50 26.18
CA GLU A 551 2.42 24.46 25.55
C GLU A 551 1.36 23.74 24.72
N VAL A 552 0.09 24.13 24.88
CA VAL A 552 -1.07 23.50 24.20
C VAL A 552 -1.46 24.34 22.99
N ASP A 553 -2.04 23.71 21.97
CA ASP A 553 -2.49 24.31 20.71
C ASP A 553 -1.36 24.91 19.86
N HIS A 554 -0.15 24.34 19.99
CA HIS A 554 1.02 24.77 19.22
C HIS A 554 1.84 23.59 18.70
N PHE A 555 2.31 23.70 17.46
CA PHE A 555 3.23 22.74 16.83
C PHE A 555 4.69 23.04 17.12
N ALA A 556 5.07 24.30 17.30
CA ALA A 556 6.46 24.68 17.50
C ALA A 556 6.62 25.96 18.29
N LYS A 557 7.76 26.04 18.99
CA LYS A 557 8.22 27.19 19.74
C LYS A 557 9.71 27.41 19.47
N ILE A 558 10.06 28.57 18.95
CA ILE A 558 11.43 28.89 18.52
C ILE A 558 11.88 30.13 19.26
N LYS A 559 12.96 30.04 20.06
CA LYS A 559 13.56 31.23 20.69
C LYS A 559 14.33 32.02 19.65
N VAL A 560 13.99 33.30 19.51
CA VAL A 560 14.73 34.28 18.69
C VAL A 560 15.80 34.96 19.53
N SER A 561 15.44 35.31 20.77
CA SER A 561 16.36 35.83 21.80
C SER A 561 15.87 35.39 23.19
N SER A 562 16.43 35.93 24.26
CA SER A 562 16.03 35.57 25.64
C SER A 562 14.59 35.99 25.98
N SER A 563 14.04 37.02 25.33
CA SER A 563 12.67 37.53 25.57
C SER A 563 11.74 37.45 24.36
N GLU A 564 12.23 36.93 23.23
CA GLU A 564 11.51 36.91 21.95
C GLU A 564 11.36 35.47 21.44
N THR A 565 10.15 35.11 21.02
CA THR A 565 9.80 33.75 20.62
C THR A 565 8.86 33.76 19.43
N LEU A 566 9.04 32.82 18.51
CA LEU A 566 8.04 32.47 17.49
C LEU A 566 7.24 31.28 17.96
N LEU A 567 5.93 31.35 17.77
CA LEU A 567 4.97 30.30 18.07
C LEU A 567 4.23 29.92 16.80
N LEU A 568 4.18 28.62 16.49
CA LEU A 568 3.37 28.07 15.41
C LEU A 568 2.16 27.39 16.03
N ASP A 569 0.97 27.95 15.83
CA ASP A 569 -0.27 27.41 16.41
C ASP A 569 -0.88 26.27 15.57
N ASP A 570 -1.97 25.69 16.08
CA ASP A 570 -2.73 24.61 15.46
C ASP A 570 -3.35 24.97 14.10
N ALA A 571 -3.60 26.25 13.85
CA ALA A 571 -4.05 26.81 12.57
C ALA A 571 -2.90 27.12 11.60
N LEU A 572 -1.67 26.70 11.92
CA LEU A 572 -0.44 26.98 11.19
C LEU A 572 -0.10 28.47 11.07
N GLN A 573 -0.62 29.30 11.98
CA GLN A 573 -0.28 30.71 12.06
C GLN A 573 0.99 30.90 12.88
N VAL A 574 1.87 31.76 12.38
CA VAL A 574 3.12 32.12 13.04
C VAL A 574 2.92 33.44 13.78
N TRP A 575 3.16 33.38 15.08
CA TRP A 575 3.06 34.52 15.98
C TRP A 575 4.44 34.88 16.53
N TYR A 576 4.81 36.15 16.38
CA TYR A 576 5.94 36.74 17.10
C TYR A 576 5.48 37.21 18.47
N GLN A 577 6.15 36.73 19.52
CA GLN A 577 5.87 37.08 20.90
C GLN A 577 7.09 37.78 21.53
N LYS A 578 6.86 38.96 22.10
CA LYS A 578 7.83 39.71 22.90
C LYS A 578 7.15 40.29 24.13
N ASP A 579 7.72 40.06 25.31
CA ASP A 579 7.20 40.57 26.60
C ASP A 579 5.69 40.26 26.80
N GLY A 580 5.27 39.06 26.39
CA GLY A 580 3.88 38.59 26.49
C GLY A 580 2.91 39.12 25.42
N LYS A 581 3.34 40.04 24.55
CA LYS A 581 2.51 40.54 23.43
C LYS A 581 2.77 39.72 22.17
N LYS A 582 1.70 39.21 21.56
CA LYS A 582 1.73 38.46 20.29
C LYS A 582 1.40 39.38 19.10
N ARG A 583 2.11 39.19 17.98
CA ARG A 583 1.83 39.80 16.67
C ARG A 583 1.85 38.71 15.60
N PHE A 584 0.79 38.65 14.79
CA PHE A 584 0.72 37.76 13.64
C PHE A 584 1.80 38.12 12.60
N LEU A 585 2.47 37.10 12.03
CA LEU A 585 3.45 37.28 10.96
C LEU A 585 2.95 36.72 9.63
N THR A 586 2.62 35.42 9.59
CA THR A 586 2.24 34.71 8.37
C THR A 586 1.52 33.40 8.71
N THR A 587 1.00 32.71 7.69
CA THR A 587 0.41 31.38 7.82
C THR A 587 1.20 30.38 6.97
N LEU A 588 1.69 29.32 7.59
CA LEU A 588 2.41 28.24 6.90
C LEU A 588 1.42 27.26 6.24
N GLN A 589 1.88 26.56 5.19
CA GLN A 589 1.12 25.48 4.57
C GLN A 589 1.40 24.09 5.16
N SER A 590 2.35 23.99 6.09
CA SER A 590 2.75 22.72 6.73
C SER A 590 3.43 22.98 8.05
N ALA A 591 3.18 22.11 9.04
CA ALA A 591 3.91 22.11 10.31
C ALA A 591 5.32 21.49 10.21
N SER A 592 5.62 20.70 9.17
CA SER A 592 6.90 19.99 9.03
C SER A 592 8.09 20.94 9.13
N SER A 593 9.07 20.61 9.96
CA SER A 593 10.29 21.40 10.19
C SER A 593 11.22 21.46 8.97
N ASN A 594 10.97 20.66 7.92
CA ASN A 594 11.69 20.75 6.64
C ASN A 594 11.04 21.72 5.64
N ARG A 595 9.93 22.37 6.03
CA ARG A 595 9.15 23.29 5.19
C ARG A 595 9.29 24.75 5.60
N TRP A 596 10.03 25.03 6.66
CA TRP A 596 10.30 26.36 7.17
C TRP A 596 11.56 26.34 8.04
N LEU A 597 12.28 27.46 8.10
CA LEU A 597 13.47 27.61 8.95
C LEU A 597 13.85 29.08 9.13
N MET A 598 14.56 29.38 10.23
CA MET A 598 15.09 30.71 10.52
C MET A 598 16.50 30.89 9.94
N ARG A 599 16.78 32.04 9.32
CA ARG A 599 18.14 32.54 9.02
C ARG A 599 18.19 34.04 9.26
N GLY A 600 19.04 34.47 10.18
CA GLY A 600 19.07 35.86 10.64
C GLY A 600 17.69 36.30 11.15
N GLU A 601 17.23 37.45 10.66
CA GLU A 601 15.93 38.05 11.03
C GLU A 601 14.73 37.50 10.21
N TRP A 602 14.97 36.52 9.35
CA TRP A 602 13.99 36.04 8.38
C TRP A 602 13.55 34.60 8.68
N LEU A 603 12.23 34.40 8.68
CA LEU A 603 11.62 33.08 8.62
C LEU A 603 11.34 32.73 7.15
N TYR A 604 12.07 31.74 6.62
CA TYR A 604 11.86 31.20 5.29
C TYR A 604 10.87 30.05 5.34
N TYR A 605 10.01 29.91 4.33
CA TYR A 605 9.08 28.80 4.20
C TYR A 605 8.66 28.58 2.75
N THR A 606 8.33 27.35 2.39
CA THR A 606 7.90 27.02 1.03
C THR A 606 6.38 26.95 0.92
N THR A 607 5.83 27.54 -0.13
CA THR A 607 4.40 27.52 -0.44
C THR A 607 4.14 26.96 -1.83
N ARG A 608 2.91 26.51 -2.05
CA ARG A 608 2.38 26.12 -3.35
C ARG A 608 1.13 26.91 -3.66
N LYS A 609 1.04 27.44 -4.88
CA LYS A 609 -0.19 27.99 -5.47
C LYS A 609 -0.43 27.21 -6.75
N GLU A 610 -1.51 26.44 -6.79
CA GLU A 610 -1.79 25.48 -7.86
C GLU A 610 -0.61 24.50 -8.09
N ASN A 611 0.04 24.57 -9.25
CA ASN A 611 1.22 23.78 -9.60
C ASN A 611 2.54 24.57 -9.49
N LEU A 612 2.52 25.80 -8.99
CA LEU A 612 3.70 26.65 -8.83
C LEU A 612 4.21 26.59 -7.39
N ALA A 613 5.51 26.34 -7.24
CA ALA A 613 6.22 26.34 -5.98
C ALA A 613 6.94 27.66 -5.76
N TYR A 614 6.90 28.15 -4.52
CA TYR A 614 7.53 29.41 -4.12
C TYR A 614 8.37 29.22 -2.85
N LEU A 615 9.40 30.05 -2.72
CA LEU A 615 10.05 30.33 -1.46
C LEU A 615 9.56 31.68 -0.99
N GLU A 616 9.02 31.73 0.21
CA GLU A 616 8.59 32.95 0.87
C GLU A 616 9.47 33.20 2.09
N ARG A 617 9.66 34.47 2.44
CA ARG A 617 10.29 34.85 3.69
C ARG A 617 9.55 36.00 4.36
N VAL A 618 9.44 35.97 5.67
CA VAL A 618 8.89 37.06 6.48
C VAL A 618 9.94 37.57 7.46
N ASN A 619 10.16 38.89 7.49
CA ASN A 619 11.05 39.49 8.48
C ASN A 619 10.33 39.51 9.83
N VAL A 620 10.95 38.91 10.84
CA VAL A 620 10.34 38.67 12.15
C VAL A 620 10.06 39.99 12.89
N TYR A 621 10.80 41.05 12.61
CA TYR A 621 10.67 42.35 13.27
C TYR A 621 9.74 43.30 12.50
N THR A 622 9.81 43.36 11.18
CA THR A 622 8.99 44.29 10.38
C THR A 622 7.66 43.67 9.93
N GLY A 623 7.58 42.35 9.81
CA GLY A 623 6.45 41.65 9.20
C GLY A 623 6.40 41.75 7.67
N ALA A 624 7.44 42.31 7.03
CA ALA A 624 7.53 42.37 5.57
C ALA A 624 7.66 40.95 4.99
N ILE A 625 6.82 40.64 4.00
CA ILE A 625 6.81 39.35 3.30
C ILE A 625 7.37 39.55 1.90
N GLU A 626 8.27 38.66 1.50
CA GLU A 626 8.79 38.57 0.14
C GLU A 626 8.55 37.18 -0.43
N THR A 627 8.33 37.10 -1.73
CA THR A 627 7.99 35.85 -2.44
C THR A 627 8.82 35.71 -3.70
N GLN A 628 9.44 34.54 -3.88
CA GLN A 628 10.20 34.19 -5.07
C GLN A 628 9.69 32.88 -5.67
N PHE A 629 9.59 32.84 -6.99
CA PHE A 629 9.24 31.63 -7.72
C PHE A 629 10.38 30.61 -7.70
N LEU A 630 10.06 29.35 -7.43
CA LEU A 630 11.04 28.26 -7.45
C LEU A 630 10.93 27.40 -8.71
N ALA A 631 9.74 26.82 -8.96
CA ALA A 631 9.55 25.87 -10.06
C ALA A 631 8.06 25.59 -10.32
N LYS A 632 7.76 25.13 -11.54
CA LYS A 632 6.47 24.54 -11.91
C LYS A 632 6.47 23.04 -11.55
N ASN A 633 5.28 22.50 -11.30
CA ASN A 633 4.99 21.09 -10.99
C ASN A 633 5.88 20.44 -9.91
N ARG A 634 6.38 21.22 -8.94
CA ARG A 634 7.18 20.73 -7.82
C ARG A 634 6.25 20.36 -6.65
N TYR A 635 6.17 19.06 -6.34
CA TYR A 635 5.23 18.54 -5.34
C TYR A 635 5.84 18.36 -3.96
N ARG A 636 7.13 18.04 -3.91
CA ARG A 636 7.92 18.01 -2.68
C ARG A 636 8.63 19.35 -2.52
N LEU A 637 8.46 19.95 -1.36
CA LEU A 637 8.86 21.34 -1.08
C LEU A 637 9.76 21.43 0.16
N ASN A 638 10.31 20.30 0.58
CA ASN A 638 11.32 20.25 1.62
C ASN A 638 12.59 20.95 1.11
N PHE A 639 13.24 21.70 2.00
CA PHE A 639 14.46 22.42 1.69
C PHE A 639 15.28 22.70 2.95
N ASP A 640 16.52 23.11 2.74
CA ASP A 640 17.35 23.76 3.76
C ASP A 640 18.16 24.91 3.12
N LEU A 641 18.72 25.78 3.95
CA LEU A 641 19.59 26.89 3.54
C LEU A 641 20.95 26.77 4.21
N SER A 642 22.02 27.19 3.52
CA SER A 642 23.36 27.30 4.13
C SER A 642 23.33 28.25 5.34
N ALA A 643 24.39 28.25 6.15
CA ALA A 643 24.47 29.08 7.34
C ALA A 643 24.39 30.59 7.03
N ASP A 644 24.99 31.01 5.91
CA ASP A 644 24.94 32.37 5.36
C ASP A 644 23.67 32.65 4.53
N ALA A 645 22.80 31.64 4.35
CA ALA A 645 21.61 31.71 3.50
C ALA A 645 21.88 32.07 2.03
N GLU A 646 23.09 31.84 1.51
CA GLU A 646 23.42 32.10 0.11
C GLU A 646 23.01 30.93 -0.80
N VAL A 647 23.01 29.71 -0.26
CA VAL A 647 22.73 28.47 -0.98
C VAL A 647 21.47 27.82 -0.43
N MET A 648 20.62 27.33 -1.34
CA MET A 648 19.44 26.54 -1.04
C MET A 648 19.67 25.10 -1.49
N LEU A 649 19.45 24.14 -0.59
CA LEU A 649 19.30 22.74 -0.95
C LEU A 649 17.81 22.42 -1.02
N ALA A 650 17.31 22.17 -2.23
CA ALA A 650 15.89 21.93 -2.47
C ALA A 650 15.66 20.51 -2.99
N VAL A 651 14.49 19.95 -2.70
CA VAL A 651 14.04 18.72 -3.36
C VAL A 651 13.49 19.05 -4.75
N ARG A 652 14.15 18.54 -5.78
CA ARG A 652 13.69 18.59 -7.17
C ARG A 652 12.78 17.39 -7.44
N SER A 653 11.54 17.67 -7.85
CA SER A 653 10.67 16.63 -8.39
C SER A 653 11.10 16.25 -9.80
N LEU A 654 11.52 15.00 -9.99
CA LEU A 654 11.89 14.47 -11.31
C LEU A 654 10.68 13.86 -12.00
N LEU A 655 10.80 13.74 -13.32
CA LEU A 655 9.89 12.92 -14.09
C LEU A 655 10.26 11.45 -13.88
N ALA A 656 9.39 10.67 -13.24
CA ALA A 656 9.58 9.23 -13.09
C ALA A 656 9.54 8.59 -14.48
N GLN A 657 10.71 8.30 -15.06
CA GLN A 657 10.76 7.60 -16.34
C GLN A 657 10.09 6.24 -16.19
N SER A 658 9.36 5.83 -17.22
CA SER A 658 8.59 4.61 -17.14
C SER A 658 8.25 4.04 -18.49
N ASP A 659 8.19 2.73 -18.52
CA ASP A 659 7.72 1.96 -19.66
C ASP A 659 6.45 1.18 -19.26
N LEU A 660 5.67 0.81 -20.27
CA LEU A 660 4.64 -0.21 -20.17
C LEU A 660 5.30 -1.56 -20.46
N VAL A 661 4.98 -2.54 -19.64
CA VAL A 661 5.61 -3.86 -19.65
C VAL A 661 4.56 -4.95 -19.57
N LYS A 662 4.91 -6.10 -20.12
CA LYS A 662 4.19 -7.37 -19.98
C LYS A 662 5.01 -8.30 -19.10
N ILE A 663 4.34 -8.99 -18.19
CA ILE A 663 4.91 -9.95 -17.26
C ILE A 663 4.23 -11.30 -17.48
N GLU A 664 5.04 -12.34 -17.66
CA GLU A 664 4.65 -13.75 -17.62
C GLU A 664 5.37 -14.40 -16.44
N TYR A 665 4.68 -15.10 -15.54
CA TYR A 665 5.25 -15.60 -14.27
C TYR A 665 4.81 -17.02 -13.90
#